data_AF-A0A1X7S7V2-F1
#
_entry.id   AF-A0A1X7S7V2-F1
#
_cell.length_a   1.000
_cell.length_b   1.000
_cell.length_c   1.000
_cell.angle_alpha   90.00
_cell.angle_beta   90.00
_cell.angle_gamma   90.00
#
_symmetry.space_group_name_H-M   'P 1'
#
loop_
_entity.id
_entity.type
_entity.pdbx_description
1 polymer ?
#
loop_
_entity_poly.entity_id
_entity_poly.type
_entity_poly.pdbx_seq_one_letter_code
_entity_poly.pdbx_strand_id
1 'polypeptide(L)'
;MAMTTMLYREEFPSAMSEKGGTLPDQQSLHKHSSSSANTRTNARSSSFNDLHTTSQETDRISQSHSQTSNNMSSITPDRVEKGLAPLLPIPAFGDLGKAANDLINKDFYHAAQGTLDVKLNAPNGTKLNVKGKQGFDGVTSGSVEGKHVLKPQGITITQAWSTASLLDSKVELNDVVADGVKVDLQNLWNPSKAGSAAQKLNLAFKNPNVHSRAFLNYGTAKGNIDAVVDVTAGSDGFLVGGEAGYDVQKAAITRYSLGLGYQTPNYTASIVGTQNLSIIAASYYQRVNTSVEFGAKAGYDVNAQKASGLEIASKYKLDPLSFAKAKINDRGIAALAYSTKLNAGTTLGLGLSLDTNKLNEAGHKIGDNHSSVDIVQSRASTFHVITFVLRFHDRIKEGYQDAITDCILPRARVSTTVAPLVHLGYSSYEGRSLSNGITQWLGLRYAAPPVGDLRFAAPQDPLPAEGVQDANSHGKLCLATGASGPTNTTDEDCLFLEIFAPSNATKDSKLPVYFFIQGGGFNQLSNANYNGSGLIKAADYDLITVTLNYRVGPYGFLAGSEVIESGGVNAGLKDQRKALEWVQKYIEHFGGDPCRVTIGGASAGAQSVCMHVTAYGGRDDDLFHATSAESQSFPPLRTINESQYAYDNLVIRAGCASEDDTLACLRNRTSDELQAVNNQTAFPGAQAAPLYQWGPVLDFDFVSDYTLRAYAEGKYVKVPAIYGDATNEGTNFVPNATATIGQSNTFLKNQFPDLTLPQLKKINELYPVENTPSFNNSGRYWRQASDVYGELRYNCPGIFISRNLASDNVSNWNYRWDVIDPPANASGVGVAHTVEVNAIFGPENVNGGAPTSYKEGGINNAVVDVAQAYWTSFIRTGNPNTFRKAGTPMWESWPSDEDRRLDFQTNATRMETVDEGQRERCEYLLSIGLDLKQ
;
A
#
# COMPACT_ATOMS: atom_id res chain seq x y z
N MET A 1 -13.00 31.63 35.66
CA MET A 1 -13.05 32.94 34.96
C MET A 1 -13.75 32.66 33.62
N ALA A 2 -15.06 32.82 33.42
CA ALA A 2 -15.94 33.98 33.61
C ALA A 2 -15.48 35.22 32.83
N MET A 3 -16.41 35.77 32.02
CA MET A 3 -16.31 36.80 30.96
C MET A 3 -15.84 36.23 29.60
N THR A 4 -16.56 36.35 28.48
CA THR A 4 -17.44 37.46 28.07
C THR A 4 -18.47 36.99 27.03
N THR A 5 -19.74 37.24 27.32
CA THR A 5 -20.87 37.28 26.38
C THR A 5 -21.17 38.74 26.14
N MET A 6 -21.13 39.24 24.89
CA MET A 6 -21.87 40.41 24.42
C MET A 6 -21.56 40.60 22.94
N LEU A 7 -22.53 40.29 22.07
CA LEU A 7 -23.11 41.20 21.08
C LEU A 7 -24.02 40.38 20.14
N TYR A 8 -25.12 41.04 19.74
CA TYR A 8 -26.19 40.64 18.82
C TYR A 8 -27.42 39.93 19.40
N ARG A 9 -28.42 40.77 19.70
CA ARG A 9 -29.85 40.47 19.76
C ARG A 9 -30.59 41.58 19.01
N GLU A 10 -31.41 41.19 18.04
CA GLU A 10 -32.70 41.78 17.59
C GLU A 10 -33.09 41.02 16.30
N GLU A 11 -33.88 39.94 16.38
CA GLU A 11 -35.37 39.87 16.30
C GLU A 11 -35.91 40.24 14.90
N PHE A 12 -36.17 39.24 14.02
CA PHE A 12 -37.48 38.62 13.65
C PHE A 12 -38.42 39.52 12.79
N PRO A 13 -39.35 39.02 11.94
CA PRO A 13 -39.92 37.68 11.87
C PRO A 13 -40.19 37.05 10.47
N SER A 14 -40.60 35.79 10.58
CA SER A 14 -41.16 34.81 9.64
C SER A 14 -42.54 35.12 9.02
N ALA A 15 -42.81 34.56 7.82
CA ALA A 15 -43.87 33.57 7.50
C ALA A 15 -44.73 33.81 6.23
N MET A 16 -44.73 32.78 5.36
CA MET A 16 -45.84 32.11 4.65
C MET A 16 -46.69 32.76 3.51
N SER A 17 -46.73 32.02 2.38
CA SER A 17 -47.93 31.48 1.67
C SER A 17 -48.50 32.12 0.38
N GLU A 18 -48.31 31.39 -0.74
CA GLU A 18 -49.22 30.97 -1.85
C GLU A 18 -50.12 31.90 -2.72
N LYS A 19 -50.28 31.42 -3.98
CA LYS A 19 -51.25 31.68 -5.08
C LYS A 19 -50.86 32.78 -6.09
N GLY A 20 -50.98 32.67 -7.43
CA GLY A 20 -51.48 31.66 -8.39
C GLY A 20 -51.85 32.34 -9.74
N GLY A 21 -51.73 31.62 -10.89
CA GLY A 21 -52.29 31.92 -12.24
C GLY A 21 -51.39 32.74 -13.20
N THR A 22 -51.34 32.60 -14.53
CA THR A 22 -52.05 31.82 -15.59
C THR A 22 -51.32 32.06 -16.95
N LEU A 23 -51.40 31.10 -17.90
CA LEU A 23 -50.96 31.07 -19.33
C LEU A 23 -51.75 32.04 -20.27
N PRO A 24 -51.54 32.19 -21.63
CA PRO A 24 -50.96 31.25 -22.63
C PRO A 24 -50.17 31.80 -23.88
N ASP A 25 -49.63 30.86 -24.68
CA ASP A 25 -49.53 30.77 -26.18
C ASP A 25 -48.80 31.88 -27.01
N GLN A 26 -48.13 31.67 -28.17
CA GLN A 26 -48.12 30.61 -29.19
C GLN A 26 -46.91 30.77 -30.19
N GLN A 27 -46.44 29.66 -30.78
CA GLN A 27 -45.98 29.40 -32.18
C GLN A 27 -45.04 30.36 -32.96
N SER A 28 -44.25 29.99 -33.99
CA SER A 28 -43.57 28.80 -34.55
C SER A 28 -43.04 29.21 -35.96
N LEU A 29 -42.28 28.32 -36.65
CA LEU A 29 -41.98 28.26 -38.12
C LEU A 29 -40.66 28.93 -38.59
N HIS A 30 -39.81 28.38 -39.48
CA HIS A 30 -39.65 27.03 -40.08
C HIS A 30 -38.42 27.03 -41.04
N LYS A 31 -37.71 25.88 -41.15
CA LYS A 31 -37.19 25.17 -42.37
C LYS A 31 -36.14 25.87 -43.29
N HIS A 32 -35.26 25.20 -44.07
CA HIS A 32 -35.15 23.85 -44.68
C HIS A 32 -33.66 23.62 -45.11
N SER A 33 -33.01 22.46 -44.88
CA SER A 33 -32.64 21.33 -45.81
C SER A 33 -31.76 21.69 -47.04
N SER A 34 -30.81 20.91 -47.59
CA SER A 34 -30.63 19.44 -47.75
C SER A 34 -29.30 19.10 -48.50
N SER A 35 -28.72 17.88 -48.27
CA SER A 35 -28.12 16.85 -49.19
C SER A 35 -27.15 17.25 -50.35
N SER A 36 -26.18 16.48 -50.88
CA SER A 36 -25.69 15.08 -50.81
C SER A 36 -24.48 14.88 -51.79
N ALA A 37 -23.59 13.92 -51.48
CA ALA A 37 -22.81 12.97 -52.33
C ALA A 37 -22.03 13.40 -53.61
N ASN A 38 -20.75 12.97 -53.75
CA ASN A 38 -20.27 11.96 -54.75
C ASN A 38 -18.72 11.71 -54.81
N THR A 39 -18.35 10.42 -54.69
CA THR A 39 -17.41 9.55 -55.48
C THR A 39 -15.96 9.91 -55.94
N ARG A 40 -15.06 8.91 -55.69
CA ARG A 40 -14.01 8.27 -56.57
C ARG A 40 -12.76 9.10 -56.99
N THR A 41 -11.51 8.60 -57.15
CA THR A 41 -10.95 7.31 -57.61
C THR A 41 -9.39 7.26 -57.47
N ASN A 42 -8.80 6.06 -57.26
CA ASN A 42 -7.59 5.41 -57.89
C ASN A 42 -6.33 6.23 -58.29
N ALA A 43 -5.08 5.72 -58.35
CA ALA A 43 -4.42 4.44 -58.05
C ALA A 43 -2.89 4.54 -58.40
N ARG A 44 -2.11 3.51 -57.98
CA ARG A 44 -0.92 2.90 -58.64
C ARG A 44 0.44 3.64 -58.60
N SER A 45 1.45 3.05 -57.93
CA SER A 45 2.46 2.06 -58.42
C SER A 45 3.68 2.78 -59.02
N SER A 46 4.96 2.45 -58.79
CA SER A 46 5.63 1.23 -58.33
C SER A 46 7.14 1.53 -58.25
N SER A 47 7.90 0.64 -57.57
CA SER A 47 9.22 0.10 -58.00
C SER A 47 10.44 1.03 -58.08
N PHE A 48 11.68 0.67 -57.77
CA PHE A 48 12.38 -0.58 -57.41
C PHE A 48 13.79 -0.16 -56.93
N ASN A 49 14.36 -0.86 -55.92
CA ASN A 49 15.79 -1.20 -55.69
C ASN A 49 16.90 -0.10 -55.74
N ASP A 50 18.05 -0.20 -55.06
CA ASP A 50 18.66 -1.23 -54.23
C ASP A 50 19.87 -0.60 -53.50
N LEU A 51 20.16 -1.16 -52.32
CA LEU A 51 21.47 -1.57 -51.77
C LEU A 51 22.70 -0.62 -51.78
N HIS A 52 23.23 -0.47 -50.55
CA HIS A 52 24.65 -0.63 -50.14
C HIS A 52 25.70 0.35 -50.72
N THR A 53 26.73 0.82 -50.02
CA THR A 53 27.36 0.52 -48.73
C THR A 53 28.44 1.60 -48.50
N THR A 54 28.84 1.77 -47.23
CA THR A 54 30.21 2.12 -46.77
C THR A 54 30.87 3.45 -47.16
N SER A 55 31.06 4.32 -46.17
CA SER A 55 32.38 4.70 -45.61
C SER A 55 32.09 5.56 -44.35
N GLN A 56 32.61 5.21 -43.17
CA GLN A 56 33.94 5.61 -42.67
C GLN A 56 34.19 7.11 -42.88
N GLU A 57 34.66 7.89 -41.91
CA GLU A 57 35.02 7.78 -40.51
C GLU A 57 35.57 9.18 -40.25
N THR A 58 35.36 9.75 -39.06
CA THR A 58 36.21 10.83 -38.49
C THR A 58 36.23 12.17 -39.27
N ASP A 59 36.38 13.35 -38.69
CA ASP A 59 36.47 13.77 -37.31
C ASP A 59 36.25 15.28 -37.31
N ARG A 60 35.80 15.76 -36.15
CA ARG A 60 36.17 17.04 -35.53
C ARG A 60 35.65 18.38 -36.08
N ILE A 61 34.92 19.03 -35.15
CA ILE A 61 35.23 20.35 -34.54
C ILE A 61 35.21 21.53 -35.53
N SER A 62 34.56 22.67 -35.29
CA SER A 62 33.64 23.23 -34.31
C SER A 62 33.49 24.69 -34.74
N GLN A 63 32.46 25.37 -34.23
CA GLN A 63 32.30 26.84 -34.24
C GLN A 63 31.98 27.46 -35.60
N SER A 64 31.18 28.50 -35.72
CA SER A 64 30.22 29.19 -34.86
C SER A 64 29.72 30.37 -35.70
N HIS A 65 28.56 30.91 -35.32
CA HIS A 65 28.08 32.26 -35.67
C HIS A 65 27.50 32.45 -37.07
N SER A 66 26.53 33.34 -37.29
CA SER A 66 25.46 33.94 -36.48
C SER A 66 24.84 34.98 -37.41
N GLN A 67 23.51 34.97 -37.54
CA GLN A 67 22.64 36.13 -37.88
C GLN A 67 22.86 36.74 -39.30
N THR A 68 21.86 37.20 -40.05
CA THR A 68 20.69 38.04 -39.70
C THR A 68 19.61 38.00 -40.81
N SER A 69 18.35 37.77 -40.40
CA SER A 69 17.14 38.61 -40.63
C SER A 69 16.56 38.79 -42.05
N ASN A 70 15.27 38.93 -42.35
CA ASN A 70 13.94 38.94 -41.70
C ASN A 70 12.95 38.96 -42.91
N ASN A 71 11.79 38.31 -42.99
CA ASN A 71 10.51 38.72 -42.36
C ASN A 71 9.37 37.70 -42.69
N MET A 72 8.69 37.23 -41.63
CA MET A 72 7.22 37.27 -41.42
C MET A 72 6.28 36.58 -42.45
N SER A 73 5.51 35.52 -42.14
CA SER A 73 4.41 35.46 -41.15
C SER A 73 3.79 34.03 -41.07
N SER A 74 3.32 33.67 -39.86
CA SER A 74 2.25 32.71 -39.43
C SER A 74 1.81 31.59 -40.42
N ILE A 75 1.74 30.29 -40.08
CA ILE A 75 0.89 29.63 -39.06
C ILE A 75 1.47 28.21 -38.76
N THR A 76 1.28 27.78 -37.51
CA THR A 76 1.70 26.59 -36.73
C THR A 76 2.03 25.24 -37.41
N PRO A 77 2.97 24.48 -36.79
CA PRO A 77 2.74 23.06 -36.55
C PRO A 77 3.01 22.62 -35.11
N ASP A 78 2.10 21.79 -34.59
CA ASP A 78 2.26 20.94 -33.41
C ASP A 78 3.63 20.25 -33.40
N ARG A 79 4.38 20.46 -32.33
CA ARG A 79 5.61 19.74 -32.06
C ARG A 79 5.48 19.03 -30.73
N VAL A 80 5.30 17.71 -30.85
CA VAL A 80 5.61 16.65 -29.88
C VAL A 80 6.46 17.17 -28.72
N GLU A 81 5.84 17.33 -27.55
CA GLU A 81 6.56 17.52 -26.30
C GLU A 81 7.40 16.27 -26.04
N LYS A 82 8.71 16.38 -26.30
CA LYS A 82 9.68 15.57 -25.58
C LYS A 82 9.45 15.83 -24.10
N GLY A 83 9.16 14.79 -23.32
CA GLY A 83 9.01 14.89 -21.88
C GLY A 83 10.23 15.61 -21.27
N LEU A 84 10.05 16.88 -20.93
CA LEU A 84 10.97 17.58 -20.06
C LEU A 84 10.85 16.92 -18.69
N ALA A 85 11.99 16.50 -18.13
CA ALA A 85 12.06 16.18 -16.72
C ALA A 85 11.43 17.36 -15.92
N PRO A 86 10.64 17.09 -14.87
CA PRO A 86 9.99 18.15 -14.11
C PRO A 86 11.05 19.13 -13.59
N LEU A 87 10.89 20.41 -13.93
CA LEU A 87 11.76 21.48 -13.46
C LEU A 87 11.71 21.51 -11.92
N LEU A 88 12.87 21.28 -11.28
CA LEU A 88 12.98 21.36 -9.82
C LEU A 88 12.70 22.79 -9.37
N PRO A 89 11.86 23.01 -8.34
CA PRO A 89 11.56 24.34 -7.86
C PRO A 89 12.81 25.05 -7.34
N ILE A 90 12.95 26.34 -7.64
CA ILE A 90 14.04 27.16 -7.13
C ILE A 90 13.88 27.37 -5.61
N PRO A 91 14.87 26.96 -4.78
CA PRO A 91 14.82 27.15 -3.34
C PRO A 91 15.01 28.62 -2.97
N ALA A 92 14.66 28.99 -1.73
CA ALA A 92 15.05 30.28 -1.20
C ALA A 92 16.56 30.30 -0.91
N PHE A 93 17.17 31.48 -0.77
CA PHE A 93 18.62 31.57 -0.53
C PHE A 93 19.06 30.80 0.73
N GLY A 94 18.32 30.95 1.82
CA GLY A 94 18.61 30.25 3.08
C GLY A 94 18.43 28.73 3.02
N ASP A 95 17.81 28.21 1.96
CA ASP A 95 17.62 26.78 1.73
C ASP A 95 18.73 26.18 0.83
N LEU A 96 19.71 26.97 0.38
CA LEU A 96 20.90 26.45 -0.29
C LEU A 96 21.66 25.52 0.69
N GLY A 97 21.75 24.24 0.34
CA GLY A 97 22.35 23.19 1.18
C GLY A 97 21.42 22.59 2.24
N LYS A 98 20.12 22.93 2.23
CA LYS A 98 19.14 22.43 3.22
C LYS A 98 19.12 20.90 3.33
N ALA A 99 19.20 20.18 2.22
CA ALA A 99 19.15 18.71 2.24
C ALA A 99 20.27 18.09 3.10
N ALA A 100 21.51 18.58 2.94
CA ALA A 100 22.64 18.16 3.77
C ALA A 100 22.45 18.62 5.23
N ASN A 101 22.04 19.87 5.45
CA ASN A 101 21.83 20.42 6.78
C ASN A 101 20.75 19.66 7.56
N ASP A 102 19.64 19.28 6.92
CA ASP A 102 18.55 18.53 7.53
C ASP A 102 19.01 17.11 7.89
N LEU A 103 19.76 16.45 6.99
CA LEU A 103 20.33 15.14 7.27
C LEU A 103 21.32 15.18 8.45
N ILE A 104 22.12 16.24 8.58
CA ILE A 104 23.12 16.37 9.65
C ILE A 104 22.51 16.81 11.01
N ASN A 105 21.43 17.60 11.00
CA ASN A 105 20.97 18.28 12.22
C ASN A 105 19.63 17.77 12.76
N LYS A 106 18.72 17.27 11.92
CA LYS A 106 17.39 16.83 12.38
C LYS A 106 17.43 15.38 12.86
N ASP A 107 16.43 14.97 13.63
CA ASP A 107 16.16 13.57 14.00
C ASP A 107 17.31 12.86 14.73
N PHE A 108 18.06 13.61 15.55
CA PHE A 108 19.16 13.06 16.35
C PHE A 108 18.84 12.91 17.85
N TYR A 109 17.70 13.45 18.29
CA TYR A 109 17.02 13.32 19.60
C TYR A 109 17.87 13.45 20.90
N HIS A 110 19.16 13.76 20.83
CA HIS A 110 20.06 13.91 22.00
C HIS A 110 20.22 15.36 22.47
N ALA A 111 19.49 16.31 21.89
CA ALA A 111 19.61 17.75 22.18
C ALA A 111 18.84 18.19 23.44
N ALA A 112 18.01 17.30 23.99
CA ALA A 112 17.22 17.49 25.19
C ALA A 112 17.12 16.14 25.91
N GLN A 113 16.75 16.15 27.20
CA GLN A 113 16.50 14.92 27.93
C GLN A 113 15.22 14.24 27.43
N GLY A 114 14.21 15.05 27.08
CA GLY A 114 12.98 14.58 26.45
C GLY A 114 12.26 15.70 25.69
N THR A 115 11.64 15.35 24.57
CA THR A 115 10.77 16.25 23.81
C THR A 115 9.41 15.61 23.51
N LEU A 116 8.37 16.43 23.54
CA LEU A 116 6.99 16.07 23.21
C LEU A 116 6.46 17.01 22.12
N ASP A 117 5.93 16.48 21.02
CA ASP A 117 5.27 17.24 19.95
C ASP A 117 3.89 16.62 19.65
N VAL A 118 2.82 17.28 20.12
CA VAL A 118 1.44 16.83 19.94
C VAL A 118 0.74 17.73 18.91
N LYS A 119 0.34 17.17 17.78
CA LYS A 119 -0.40 17.87 16.72
C LYS A 119 -1.84 17.40 16.72
N LEU A 120 -2.77 18.31 17.00
CA LEU A 120 -4.20 18.06 16.92
C LEU A 120 -4.79 18.69 15.67
N ASN A 121 -5.59 17.95 14.92
CA ASN A 121 -6.41 18.51 13.86
C ASN A 121 -7.86 18.58 14.35
N ALA A 122 -8.41 19.80 14.47
CA ALA A 122 -9.81 20.00 14.80
C ALA A 122 -10.68 19.84 13.55
N PRO A 123 -11.92 19.33 13.68
CA PRO A 123 -12.84 19.13 12.55
C PRO A 123 -13.12 20.39 11.73
N ASN A 124 -13.01 21.58 12.34
CA ASN A 124 -13.19 22.86 11.66
C ASN A 124 -11.96 23.31 10.84
N GLY A 125 -10.97 22.45 10.60
CA GLY A 125 -9.75 22.77 9.86
C GLY A 125 -8.68 23.52 10.67
N THR A 126 -8.91 23.77 11.97
CA THR A 126 -7.90 24.35 12.86
C THR A 126 -6.90 23.30 13.31
N LYS A 127 -5.61 23.56 13.15
CA LYS A 127 -4.52 22.73 13.65
C LYS A 127 -4.00 23.30 14.97
N LEU A 128 -3.93 22.50 16.02
CA LEU A 128 -3.25 22.84 17.26
C LEU A 128 -1.93 22.08 17.32
N ASN A 129 -0.86 22.72 17.75
CA ASN A 129 0.44 22.11 17.96
C ASN A 129 0.93 22.45 19.37
N VAL A 130 1.14 21.44 20.20
CA VAL A 130 1.64 21.56 21.57
C VAL A 130 3.02 20.94 21.63
N LYS A 131 4.02 21.76 21.95
CA LYS A 131 5.40 21.32 22.11
C LYS A 131 5.85 21.44 23.55
N GLY A 132 6.54 20.43 24.04
CA GLY A 132 7.24 20.41 25.32
C GLY A 132 8.69 19.98 25.13
N LYS A 133 9.61 20.61 25.86
CA LYS A 133 11.03 20.27 25.84
C LYS A 133 11.59 20.36 27.25
N GLN A 134 12.18 19.26 27.72
CA GLN A 134 12.95 19.20 28.96
C GLN A 134 14.45 19.25 28.64
N GLY A 135 15.11 20.33 29.06
CA GLY A 135 16.57 20.46 28.94
C GLY A 135 17.30 19.55 29.93
N PHE A 136 18.59 19.28 29.65
CA PHE A 136 19.48 18.55 30.57
C PHE A 136 19.80 19.32 31.86
N ASP A 137 19.48 20.61 31.89
CA ASP A 137 19.53 21.49 33.06
C ASP A 137 18.29 21.35 33.96
N GLY A 138 17.35 20.46 33.61
CA GLY A 138 16.09 20.27 34.32
C GLY A 138 15.02 21.32 33.99
N VAL A 139 15.33 22.32 33.16
CA VAL A 139 14.38 23.38 32.79
C VAL A 139 13.42 22.85 31.72
N THR A 140 12.12 22.97 31.97
CA THR A 140 11.07 22.61 31.01
C THR A 140 10.53 23.85 30.32
N SER A 141 10.48 23.80 28.99
CA SER A 141 9.87 24.84 28.15
C SER A 141 8.74 24.25 27.33
N GLY A 142 7.72 25.05 27.02
CA GLY A 142 6.60 24.60 26.22
C GLY A 142 6.00 25.71 25.36
N SER A 143 5.28 25.31 24.33
CA SER A 143 4.53 26.21 23.47
C SER A 143 3.26 25.57 22.94
N VAL A 144 2.21 26.36 22.79
CA VAL A 144 0.96 25.98 22.11
C VAL A 144 0.80 26.90 20.90
N GLU A 145 0.49 26.34 19.75
CA GLU A 145 0.26 27.05 18.49
C GLU A 145 -1.08 26.60 17.90
N GLY A 146 -2.00 27.53 17.64
CA GLY A 146 -3.21 27.30 16.87
C GLY A 146 -3.07 27.90 15.48
N LYS A 147 -3.41 27.15 14.44
CA LYS A 147 -3.33 27.55 13.03
C LYS A 147 -4.64 27.25 12.32
N HIS A 148 -5.25 28.24 11.69
CA HIS A 148 -6.50 28.08 10.95
C HIS A 148 -6.36 28.65 9.54
N VAL A 149 -6.89 27.94 8.54
CA VAL A 149 -6.86 28.36 7.14
C VAL A 149 -8.27 28.71 6.71
N LEU A 150 -8.49 29.97 6.35
CA LEU A 150 -9.73 30.45 5.77
C LEU A 150 -9.71 30.12 4.27
N LYS A 151 -10.39 29.04 3.91
CA LYS A 151 -10.64 28.66 2.51
C LYS A 151 -11.99 29.23 2.03
N PRO A 152 -12.10 29.64 0.76
CA PRO A 152 -11.10 29.57 -0.33
C PRO A 152 -10.14 30.77 -0.40
N GLN A 153 -10.13 31.69 0.57
CA GLN A 153 -9.47 33.00 0.45
C GLN A 153 -7.92 32.95 0.53
N GLY A 154 -7.31 31.79 0.79
CA GLY A 154 -5.85 31.66 0.88
C GLY A 154 -5.22 32.33 2.11
N ILE A 155 -6.04 32.71 3.11
CA ILE A 155 -5.62 33.39 4.33
C ILE A 155 -5.39 32.37 5.43
N THR A 156 -4.24 32.45 6.10
CA THR A 156 -3.90 31.58 7.23
C THR A 156 -3.61 32.43 8.46
N ILE A 157 -4.31 32.14 9.56
CA ILE A 157 -4.11 32.82 10.85
C ILE A 157 -3.43 31.83 11.79
N THR A 158 -2.32 32.23 12.39
CA THR A 158 -1.59 31.44 13.38
C THR A 158 -1.44 32.25 14.67
N GLN A 159 -1.72 31.62 15.80
CA GLN A 159 -1.55 32.19 17.13
C GLN A 159 -0.76 31.21 18.00
N ALA A 160 0.42 31.62 18.47
CA ALA A 160 1.21 30.81 19.39
C ALA A 160 1.46 31.53 20.73
N TRP A 161 1.62 30.74 21.78
CA TRP A 161 2.01 31.19 23.10
C TRP A 161 3.01 30.22 23.72
N SER A 162 4.06 30.73 24.35
CA SER A 162 5.10 29.93 25.01
C SER A 162 5.18 30.18 26.51
N THR A 163 5.80 29.24 27.24
CA THR A 163 6.09 29.38 28.67
C THR A 163 7.02 30.56 29.00
N ALA A 164 7.72 31.11 28.02
CA ALA A 164 8.47 32.37 28.14
C ALA A 164 7.58 33.63 28.07
N SER A 165 6.25 33.46 28.12
CA SER A 165 5.26 34.52 27.95
C SER A 165 5.36 35.24 26.60
N LEU A 166 5.83 34.57 25.53
CA LEU A 166 5.86 35.16 24.19
C LEU A 166 4.58 34.80 23.44
N LEU A 167 3.81 35.81 23.06
CA LEU A 167 2.64 35.72 22.17
C LEU A 167 3.10 36.01 20.73
N ASP A 168 2.76 35.12 19.80
CA ASP A 168 3.12 35.22 18.38
C ASP A 168 1.84 35.14 17.53
N SER A 169 1.42 36.26 16.95
CA SER A 169 0.24 36.38 16.11
C SER A 169 0.66 36.59 14.67
N LYS A 170 0.24 35.71 13.76
CA LYS A 170 0.68 35.70 12.38
C LYS A 170 -0.48 35.56 11.39
N VAL A 171 -0.47 36.36 10.34
CA VAL A 171 -1.42 36.31 9.23
C VAL A 171 -0.66 36.12 7.92
N GLU A 172 -0.91 35.02 7.22
CA GLU A 172 -0.31 34.70 5.92
C GLU A 172 -1.37 34.82 4.82
N LEU A 173 -1.00 35.48 3.74
CA LEU A 173 -1.75 35.58 2.49
C LEU A 173 -0.92 34.86 1.42
N ASN A 174 -1.39 33.71 0.95
CA ASN A 174 -0.74 32.98 -0.14
C ASN A 174 -1.56 33.13 -1.42
N ASP A 175 -0.95 33.66 -2.48
CA ASP A 175 -1.56 33.85 -3.80
C ASP A 175 -2.82 34.75 -3.78
N VAL A 176 -3.04 35.49 -2.68
CA VAL A 176 -4.18 36.41 -2.52
C VAL A 176 -3.94 37.73 -3.24
N VAL A 177 -2.69 38.20 -3.24
CA VAL A 177 -2.30 39.47 -3.85
C VAL A 177 -2.00 39.29 -5.34
N ALA A 178 -1.26 38.23 -5.67
CA ALA A 178 -0.96 37.78 -7.03
C ALA A 178 -0.38 36.36 -6.97
N ASP A 179 -0.46 35.63 -8.08
CA ASP A 179 0.12 34.29 -8.19
C ASP A 179 1.63 34.28 -7.91
N GLY A 180 2.06 33.35 -7.06
CA GLY A 180 3.45 33.22 -6.63
C GLY A 180 3.86 34.23 -5.56
N VAL A 181 2.95 35.10 -5.09
CA VAL A 181 3.23 36.07 -4.03
C VAL A 181 2.68 35.58 -2.69
N LYS A 182 3.56 35.58 -1.69
CA LYS A 182 3.21 35.34 -0.29
C LYS A 182 3.51 36.58 0.55
N VAL A 183 2.52 37.01 1.34
CA VAL A 183 2.65 38.08 2.33
C VAL A 183 2.40 37.51 3.71
N ASP A 184 3.27 37.82 4.67
CA ASP A 184 3.19 37.33 6.06
C ASP A 184 3.40 38.50 7.02
N LEU A 185 2.38 38.77 7.82
CA LEU A 185 2.37 39.78 8.87
C LEU A 185 2.45 39.08 10.22
N GLN A 186 3.53 39.28 10.97
CA GLN A 186 3.77 38.65 12.26
C GLN A 186 3.95 39.70 13.35
N ASN A 187 3.28 39.53 14.49
CA ASN A 187 3.40 40.36 15.67
C ASN A 187 3.82 39.50 16.86
N LEU A 188 5.00 39.80 17.40
CA LEU A 188 5.59 39.14 18.55
C LEU A 188 5.49 40.07 19.75
N TRP A 189 4.85 39.63 20.82
CA TRP A 189 4.68 40.45 22.02
C TRP A 189 4.89 39.63 23.30
N ASN A 190 5.62 40.18 24.26
CA ASN A 190 5.80 39.57 25.57
C ASN A 190 5.09 40.44 26.64
N PRO A 191 3.94 39.99 27.20
CA PRO A 191 3.18 40.78 28.18
C PRO A 191 3.98 41.08 29.44
N SER A 192 4.94 40.22 29.79
CA SER A 192 5.77 40.34 30.99
C SER A 192 6.94 41.32 30.82
N LYS A 193 7.12 41.90 29.63
CA LYS A 193 8.18 42.88 29.32
C LYS A 193 7.60 44.07 28.56
N ALA A 194 7.56 45.24 29.19
CA ALA A 194 7.13 46.48 28.53
C ALA A 194 8.03 46.79 27.31
N GLY A 195 7.43 47.27 26.21
CA GLY A 195 8.13 47.60 24.96
C GLY A 195 8.63 46.39 24.14
N SER A 196 8.26 45.17 24.49
CA SER A 196 8.76 43.95 23.84
C SER A 196 8.14 43.63 22.47
N ALA A 197 7.23 44.46 21.95
CA ALA A 197 6.56 44.18 20.70
C ALA A 197 7.52 44.29 19.50
N ALA A 198 7.49 43.30 18.62
CA ALA A 198 8.21 43.32 17.36
C ALA A 198 7.25 42.92 16.24
N GLN A 199 7.13 43.79 15.24
CA GLN A 199 6.31 43.54 14.05
C GLN A 199 7.22 43.10 12.91
N LYS A 200 6.82 42.08 12.17
CA LYS A 200 7.55 41.59 11.01
C LYS A 200 6.63 41.54 9.81
N LEU A 201 7.13 42.00 8.67
CA LEU A 201 6.52 41.85 7.36
C LEU A 201 7.45 41.00 6.51
N ASN A 202 7.00 39.82 6.12
CA ASN A 202 7.73 38.96 5.20
C ASN A 202 6.98 38.93 3.86
N LEU A 203 7.71 39.21 2.79
CA LEU A 203 7.25 39.13 1.41
C LEU A 203 8.05 38.03 0.73
N ALA A 204 7.39 37.19 -0.06
CA ALA A 204 8.06 36.23 -0.92
C ALA A 204 7.41 36.24 -2.31
N PHE A 205 8.24 36.14 -3.34
CA PHE A 205 7.82 35.93 -4.72
C PHE A 205 8.54 34.71 -5.27
N LYS A 206 7.78 33.81 -5.91
CA LYS A 206 8.32 32.59 -6.48
C LYS A 206 7.73 32.32 -7.85
N ASN A 207 8.59 32.07 -8.82
CA ASN A 207 8.25 31.52 -10.13
C ASN A 207 9.24 30.39 -10.50
N PRO A 208 9.13 29.75 -11.68
CA PRO A 208 10.02 28.64 -12.06
C PRO A 208 11.52 28.97 -12.11
N ASN A 209 11.91 30.24 -12.24
CA ASN A 209 13.30 30.66 -12.46
C ASN A 209 13.89 31.47 -11.30
N VAL A 210 13.05 32.07 -10.46
CA VAL A 210 13.44 33.01 -9.41
C VAL A 210 12.60 32.80 -8.15
N HIS A 211 13.27 32.84 -7.00
CA HIS A 211 12.66 32.92 -5.68
C HIS A 211 13.31 34.08 -4.94
N SER A 212 12.52 35.10 -4.59
CA SER A 212 12.97 36.25 -3.81
C SER A 212 12.15 36.41 -2.54
N ARG A 213 12.78 36.93 -1.49
CA ARG A 213 12.14 37.20 -0.21
C ARG A 213 12.64 38.52 0.36
N ALA A 214 11.77 39.23 1.06
CA ALA A 214 12.12 40.39 1.86
C ALA A 214 11.51 40.24 3.25
N PHE A 215 12.33 40.43 4.29
CA PHE A 215 11.96 40.39 5.70
C PHE A 215 12.18 41.79 6.26
N LEU A 216 11.13 42.46 6.70
CA LEU A 216 11.20 43.75 7.35
C LEU A 216 10.79 43.58 8.81
N ASN A 217 11.70 43.84 9.74
CA ASN A 217 11.42 43.78 11.17
C ASN A 217 11.40 45.20 11.74
N TYR A 218 10.36 45.51 12.50
CA TYR A 218 10.19 46.76 13.24
C TYR A 218 10.17 46.46 14.75
N GLY A 219 11.22 46.90 15.44
CA GLY A 219 11.35 46.78 16.89
C GLY A 219 10.74 47.98 17.62
N THR A 220 9.57 47.81 18.24
CA THR A 220 8.80 48.94 18.79
C THR A 220 9.50 49.66 19.96
N ALA A 221 10.27 48.95 20.80
CA ALA A 221 10.99 49.55 21.94
C ALA A 221 12.05 50.59 21.55
N LYS A 222 12.67 50.44 20.37
CA LYS A 222 13.77 51.30 19.91
C LYS A 222 13.48 52.03 18.60
N GLY A 223 12.34 51.74 17.97
CA GLY A 223 11.96 52.26 16.66
C GLY A 223 12.89 51.81 15.53
N ASN A 224 13.63 50.71 15.71
CA ASN A 224 14.56 50.20 14.71
C ASN A 224 13.79 49.48 13.60
N ILE A 225 14.16 49.77 12.35
CA ILE A 225 13.74 48.98 11.20
C ILE A 225 14.99 48.29 10.65
N ASP A 226 14.95 46.97 10.61
CA ASP A 226 15.92 46.16 9.88
C ASP A 226 15.24 45.44 8.72
N ALA A 227 15.89 45.43 7.57
CA ALA A 227 15.40 44.77 6.37
C ALA A 227 16.43 43.76 5.90
N VAL A 228 15.98 42.58 5.49
CA VAL A 228 16.80 41.56 4.84
C VAL A 228 16.12 41.19 3.54
N VAL A 229 16.84 41.21 2.44
CA VAL A 229 16.36 40.75 1.14
C VAL A 229 17.25 39.62 0.66
N ASP A 230 16.64 38.55 0.15
CA ASP A 230 17.34 37.49 -0.56
C ASP A 230 16.70 37.19 -1.91
N VAL A 231 17.53 36.77 -2.86
CA VAL A 231 17.13 36.36 -4.20
C VAL A 231 17.94 35.14 -4.59
N THR A 232 17.28 34.12 -5.12
CA THR A 232 17.89 32.96 -5.76
C THR A 232 17.31 32.83 -7.16
N ALA A 233 18.17 32.70 -8.15
CA ALA A 233 17.82 32.39 -9.51
C ALA A 233 18.45 31.06 -9.92
N GLY A 234 17.83 30.34 -10.84
CA GLY A 234 18.42 29.11 -11.34
C GLY A 234 17.91 28.69 -12.71
N SER A 235 18.73 27.86 -13.36
CA SER A 235 18.46 27.23 -14.65
C SER A 235 19.18 25.88 -14.69
N ASP A 236 18.53 24.85 -15.22
CA ASP A 236 19.13 23.52 -15.47
C ASP A 236 19.83 22.91 -14.25
N GLY A 237 19.23 23.11 -13.07
CA GLY A 237 19.75 22.64 -11.78
C GLY A 237 20.81 23.55 -11.15
N PHE A 238 21.43 24.47 -11.89
CA PHE A 238 22.33 25.47 -11.32
C PHE A 238 21.56 26.57 -10.61
N LEU A 239 22.08 26.99 -9.45
CA LEU A 239 21.50 27.99 -8.58
C LEU A 239 22.55 29.06 -8.25
N VAL A 240 22.15 30.31 -8.30
CA VAL A 240 22.91 31.44 -7.77
C VAL A 240 21.99 32.29 -6.92
N GLY A 241 22.45 32.70 -5.75
CA GLY A 241 21.68 33.58 -4.91
C GLY A 241 22.54 34.44 -4.01
N GLY A 242 21.90 35.44 -3.42
CA GLY A 242 22.51 36.33 -2.46
C GLY A 242 21.50 36.85 -1.47
N GLU A 243 22.02 37.33 -0.34
CA GLU A 243 21.26 38.01 0.70
C GLU A 243 21.98 39.31 1.07
N ALA A 244 21.22 40.36 1.33
CA ALA A 244 21.71 41.60 1.92
C ALA A 244 20.77 42.07 3.04
N GLY A 245 21.33 42.52 4.15
CA GLY A 245 20.61 43.12 5.25
C GLY A 245 21.02 44.57 5.49
N TYR A 246 20.05 45.42 5.78
CA TYR A 246 20.22 46.85 6.01
C TYR A 246 19.52 47.26 7.30
N ASP A 247 20.23 47.99 8.17
CA ASP A 247 19.67 48.58 9.39
C ASP A 247 19.47 50.08 9.14
N VAL A 248 18.20 50.50 9.16
CA VAL A 248 17.80 51.87 8.81
C VAL A 248 18.39 52.89 9.77
N GLN A 249 18.50 52.56 11.06
CA GLN A 249 19.01 53.50 12.05
C GLN A 249 20.52 53.66 11.99
N LYS A 250 21.24 52.57 11.69
CA LYS A 250 22.69 52.62 11.48
C LYS A 250 23.08 53.19 10.12
N ALA A 251 22.11 53.32 9.20
CA ALA A 251 22.32 53.65 7.80
C ALA A 251 23.42 52.76 7.17
N ALA A 252 23.40 51.47 7.49
CA ALA A 252 24.49 50.55 7.15
C ALA A 252 23.98 49.18 6.71
N ILE A 253 24.70 48.57 5.75
CA ILE A 253 24.56 47.15 5.43
C ILE A 253 25.13 46.36 6.60
N THR A 254 24.28 45.57 7.24
CA THR A 254 24.62 44.80 8.44
C THR A 254 25.02 43.37 8.13
N ARG A 255 24.53 42.82 7.01
CA ARG A 255 24.95 41.50 6.53
C ARG A 255 24.91 41.38 5.01
N TYR A 256 25.82 40.61 4.44
CA TYR A 256 25.70 40.11 3.07
C TYR A 256 26.22 38.68 2.95
N SER A 257 25.59 37.92 2.07
CA SER A 257 25.88 36.50 1.83
C SER A 257 25.74 36.20 0.33
N LEU A 258 26.52 35.25 -0.16
CA LEU A 258 26.48 34.78 -1.55
C LEU A 258 26.48 33.26 -1.58
N GLY A 259 25.81 32.67 -2.56
CA GLY A 259 25.65 31.23 -2.64
C GLY A 259 25.57 30.74 -4.08
N LEU A 260 26.22 29.61 -4.33
CA LEU A 260 26.12 28.84 -5.55
C LEU A 260 25.63 27.44 -5.19
N GLY A 261 24.79 26.86 -6.04
CA GLY A 261 24.25 25.53 -5.83
C GLY A 261 24.06 24.78 -7.12
N TYR A 262 23.96 23.47 -6.99
CA TYR A 262 23.51 22.57 -8.05
C TYR A 262 22.56 21.54 -7.45
N GLN A 263 21.40 21.34 -8.07
CA GLN A 263 20.38 20.43 -7.59
C GLN A 263 19.84 19.53 -8.69
N THR A 264 19.67 18.26 -8.35
CA THR A 264 18.96 17.23 -9.11
C THR A 264 18.01 16.47 -8.18
N PRO A 265 17.15 15.57 -8.69
CA PRO A 265 16.29 14.76 -7.82
C PRO A 265 17.05 13.89 -6.80
N ASN A 266 18.30 13.51 -7.10
CA ASN A 266 19.06 12.54 -6.30
C ASN A 266 20.30 13.12 -5.60
N TYR A 267 20.79 14.30 -6.01
CA TYR A 267 21.92 14.93 -5.34
C TYR A 267 21.83 16.45 -5.37
N THR A 268 22.39 17.08 -4.32
CA THR A 268 22.52 18.54 -4.22
C THR A 268 23.91 18.89 -3.71
N ALA A 269 24.53 19.91 -4.31
CA ALA A 269 25.77 20.50 -3.84
C ALA A 269 25.59 22.01 -3.70
N SER A 270 26.20 22.63 -2.70
CA SER A 270 26.16 24.08 -2.55
C SER A 270 27.41 24.62 -1.86
N ILE A 271 27.79 25.84 -2.21
CA ILE A 271 28.80 26.64 -1.52
C ILE A 271 28.14 27.96 -1.14
N VAL A 272 28.11 28.27 0.16
CA VAL A 272 27.46 29.47 0.67
C VAL A 272 28.43 30.23 1.57
N GLY A 273 28.73 31.47 1.20
CA GLY A 273 29.42 32.44 2.03
C GLY A 273 28.42 33.20 2.88
N THR A 274 28.60 33.19 4.20
CA THR A 274 27.73 33.83 5.20
C THR A 274 28.55 34.75 6.11
N GLN A 275 27.89 35.50 7.00
CA GLN A 275 28.53 36.43 7.93
C GLN A 275 29.46 37.44 7.24
N ASN A 276 28.95 38.19 6.25
CA ASN A 276 29.77 39.11 5.45
C ASN A 276 30.90 38.38 4.71
N LEU A 277 30.58 37.20 4.19
CA LEU A 277 31.49 36.27 3.51
C LEU A 277 32.69 35.79 4.35
N SER A 278 32.67 36.01 5.67
CA SER A 278 33.74 35.53 6.55
C SER A 278 33.69 34.02 6.78
N ILE A 279 32.52 33.39 6.62
CA ILE A 279 32.36 31.93 6.75
C ILE A 279 31.87 31.35 5.43
N ILE A 280 32.68 30.50 4.81
CA ILE A 280 32.32 29.77 3.59
C ILE A 280 31.98 28.33 3.98
N ALA A 281 30.81 27.85 3.61
CA ALA A 281 30.39 26.47 3.85
C ALA A 281 30.09 25.75 2.53
N ALA A 282 30.74 24.62 2.29
CA ALA A 282 30.39 23.66 1.27
C ALA A 282 29.47 22.59 1.86
N SER A 283 28.45 22.18 1.12
CA SER A 283 27.51 21.13 1.53
C SER A 283 27.21 20.21 0.36
N TYR A 284 27.14 18.92 0.64
CA TYR A 284 26.82 17.87 -0.33
C TYR A 284 25.80 16.93 0.28
N TYR A 285 24.78 16.56 -0.50
CA TYR A 285 23.80 15.56 -0.15
C TYR A 285 23.55 14.66 -1.36
N GLN A 286 23.39 13.37 -1.09
CA GLN A 286 23.08 12.37 -2.09
C GLN A 286 22.13 11.32 -1.51
N ARG A 287 21.08 11.01 -2.27
CA ARG A 287 20.33 9.77 -2.12
C ARG A 287 21.07 8.69 -2.89
N VAL A 288 21.75 7.80 -2.17
CA VAL A 288 22.60 6.76 -2.77
C VAL A 288 21.72 5.66 -3.37
N ASN A 289 20.67 5.27 -2.64
CA ASN A 289 19.60 4.37 -3.09
C ASN A 289 18.31 4.64 -2.28
N THR A 290 17.32 3.75 -2.36
CA THR A 290 16.02 3.91 -1.66
C THR A 290 16.12 3.89 -0.13
N SER A 291 17.17 3.25 0.41
CA SER A 291 17.39 3.06 1.85
C SER A 291 18.49 3.96 2.43
N VAL A 292 19.48 4.38 1.63
CA VAL A 292 20.67 5.10 2.10
C VAL A 292 20.70 6.54 1.60
N GLU A 293 20.83 7.48 2.53
CA GLU A 293 21.14 8.88 2.27
C GLU A 293 22.48 9.27 2.91
N PHE A 294 23.25 10.11 2.22
CA PHE A 294 24.53 10.62 2.68
C PHE A 294 24.55 12.15 2.62
N GLY A 295 25.17 12.78 3.62
CA GLY A 295 25.34 14.21 3.69
C GLY A 295 26.68 14.59 4.29
N ALA A 296 27.30 15.61 3.73
CA ALA A 296 28.54 16.18 4.21
C ALA A 296 28.48 17.70 4.21
N LYS A 297 29.15 18.33 5.17
CA LYS A 297 29.29 19.77 5.27
C LYS A 297 30.67 20.14 5.78
N ALA A 298 31.33 21.08 5.11
CA ALA A 298 32.62 21.61 5.51
C ALA A 298 32.57 23.13 5.55
N GLY A 299 33.10 23.74 6.60
CA GLY A 299 33.21 25.18 6.77
C GLY A 299 34.66 25.66 6.73
N TYR A 300 34.87 26.89 6.27
CA TYR A 300 36.12 27.62 6.36
C TYR A 300 35.87 29.04 6.86
N ASP A 301 36.60 29.46 7.89
CA ASP A 301 36.64 30.84 8.37
C ASP A 301 37.76 31.58 7.66
N VAL A 302 37.36 32.50 6.78
CA VAL A 302 38.25 33.30 5.94
C VAL A 302 39.11 34.24 6.78
N ASN A 303 38.53 34.83 7.82
CA ASN A 303 39.22 35.80 8.67
C ASN A 303 40.24 35.11 9.57
N ALA A 304 39.88 33.96 10.14
CA ALA A 304 40.76 33.17 11.01
C ALA A 304 41.70 32.22 10.23
N GLN A 305 41.58 32.17 8.90
CA GLN A 305 42.34 31.29 8.00
C GLN A 305 42.38 29.83 8.45
N LYS A 306 41.23 29.29 8.88
CA LYS A 306 41.13 27.93 9.41
C LYS A 306 39.82 27.26 9.04
N ALA A 307 39.82 25.93 9.02
CA ALA A 307 38.59 25.15 8.91
C ALA A 307 37.64 25.50 10.07
N SER A 308 36.35 25.63 9.78
CA SER A 308 35.31 26.03 10.72
C SER A 308 34.27 24.94 11.00
N GLY A 309 34.64 23.68 10.75
CA GLY A 309 33.85 22.49 11.05
C GLY A 309 33.76 21.55 9.85
N LEU A 310 33.86 20.25 10.07
CA LEU A 310 33.54 19.20 9.11
C LEU A 310 32.56 18.24 9.76
N GLU A 311 31.44 17.98 9.09
CA GLU A 311 30.40 17.08 9.56
C GLU A 311 29.99 16.14 8.42
N ILE A 312 29.87 14.85 8.74
CA ILE A 312 29.31 13.85 7.84
C ILE A 312 28.19 13.11 8.55
N ALA A 313 27.13 12.78 7.81
CA ALA A 313 26.00 12.04 8.30
C ALA A 313 25.51 11.04 7.26
N SER A 314 25.01 9.92 7.74
CA SER A 314 24.27 8.96 6.93
C SER A 314 22.97 8.59 7.61
N LYS A 315 21.94 8.37 6.80
CA LYS A 315 20.67 7.80 7.21
C LYS A 315 20.47 6.50 6.48
N TYR A 316 20.09 5.47 7.23
CA TYR A 316 19.71 4.17 6.73
C TYR A 316 18.28 3.89 7.14
N LYS A 317 17.38 3.74 6.16
CA LYS A 317 16.03 3.21 6.42
C LYS A 317 16.16 1.73 6.72
N LEU A 318 15.73 1.34 7.91
CA LEU A 318 15.72 -0.06 8.34
C LEU A 318 14.47 -0.76 7.80
N ASP A 319 13.34 -0.06 7.81
CA ASP A 319 12.05 -0.48 7.27
C ASP A 319 11.19 0.77 6.90
N PRO A 320 9.95 0.64 6.38
CA PRO A 320 9.13 1.80 6.01
C PRO A 320 8.76 2.74 7.18
N LEU A 321 8.76 2.23 8.41
CA LEU A 321 8.37 2.94 9.64
C LEU A 321 9.58 3.40 10.46
N SER A 322 10.76 2.83 10.23
CA SER A 322 11.94 3.08 11.04
C SER A 322 13.23 3.39 10.27
N PHE A 323 14.09 4.21 10.87
CA PHE A 323 15.40 4.52 10.33
C PHE A 323 16.44 4.71 11.43
N ALA A 324 17.69 4.43 11.08
CA ALA A 324 18.86 4.79 11.87
C ALA A 324 19.63 5.93 11.20
N LYS A 325 20.21 6.81 12.02
CA LYS A 325 21.13 7.87 11.58
C LYS A 325 22.42 7.80 12.37
N ALA A 326 23.51 8.08 11.68
CA ALA A 326 24.80 8.30 12.30
C ALA A 326 25.39 9.62 11.79
N LYS A 327 26.07 10.35 12.66
CA LYS A 327 26.94 11.46 12.26
C LYS A 327 28.22 11.51 13.08
N ILE A 328 29.24 12.10 12.50
CA ILE A 328 30.48 12.45 13.18
C ILE A 328 30.96 13.83 12.71
N ASN A 329 31.61 14.57 13.61
CA ASN A 329 32.26 15.82 13.27
C ASN A 329 33.76 15.84 13.62
N ASP A 330 34.47 16.83 13.10
CA ASP A 330 35.90 17.07 13.33
C ASP A 330 36.28 17.42 14.78
N ARG A 331 35.29 17.64 15.65
CA ARG A 331 35.51 17.81 17.10
C ARG A 331 35.47 16.49 17.86
N GLY A 332 35.28 15.36 17.17
CA GLY A 332 35.16 14.04 17.78
C GLY A 332 33.79 13.79 18.42
N ILE A 333 32.72 14.45 17.98
CA ILE A 333 31.37 14.13 18.45
C ILE A 333 30.73 13.15 17.47
N ALA A 334 30.51 11.92 17.93
CA ALA A 334 29.72 10.91 17.22
C ALA A 334 28.29 10.92 17.77
N ALA A 335 27.28 10.92 16.90
CA ALA A 335 25.90 10.78 17.33
C ALA A 335 25.16 9.71 16.53
N LEU A 336 24.34 8.96 17.24
CA LEU A 336 23.47 7.92 16.71
C LEU A 336 22.02 8.30 17.00
N ALA A 337 21.13 7.95 16.09
CA ALA A 337 19.71 8.07 16.35
C ALA A 337 18.93 6.94 15.68
N TYR A 338 17.82 6.60 16.32
CA TYR A 338 16.84 5.65 15.84
C TYR A 338 15.48 6.32 15.91
N SER A 339 14.67 6.19 14.86
CA SER A 339 13.29 6.66 14.85
C SER A 339 12.42 5.52 14.36
N THR A 340 11.26 5.34 14.98
CA THR A 340 10.24 4.37 14.55
C THR A 340 8.84 4.91 14.76
N LYS A 341 7.92 4.61 13.84
CA LYS A 341 6.49 4.84 14.07
C LYS A 341 5.92 3.68 14.88
N LEU A 342 5.34 3.98 16.04
CA LEU A 342 4.70 3.00 16.91
C LEU A 342 3.27 2.67 16.46
N ASN A 343 2.58 3.64 15.85
CA ASN A 343 1.25 3.49 15.24
C ASN A 343 0.98 4.68 14.29
N ALA A 344 -0.22 4.73 13.69
CA ALA A 344 -0.60 5.76 12.73
C ALA A 344 -0.47 7.21 13.27
N GLY A 345 -0.58 7.39 14.60
CA GLY A 345 -0.48 8.70 15.24
C GLY A 345 0.86 8.96 15.95
N THR A 346 1.68 7.95 16.26
CA THR A 346 2.76 8.08 17.25
C THR A 346 4.13 7.70 16.69
N THR A 347 5.13 8.55 16.90
CA THR A 347 6.54 8.29 16.56
C THR A 347 7.42 8.37 17.81
N LEU A 348 8.29 7.38 17.98
CA LEU A 348 9.35 7.35 18.97
C LEU A 348 10.70 7.60 18.31
N GLY A 349 11.44 8.59 18.83
CA GLY A 349 12.83 8.86 18.47
C GLY A 349 13.76 8.68 19.65
N LEU A 350 14.89 8.00 19.45
CA LEU A 350 15.95 7.80 20.44
C LEU A 350 17.26 8.38 19.90
N GLY A 351 18.00 9.08 20.74
CA GLY A 351 19.22 9.78 20.35
C GLY A 351 20.35 9.60 21.35
N LEU A 352 21.55 9.34 20.84
CA LEU A 352 22.79 9.23 21.61
C LEU A 352 23.85 10.16 21.00
N SER A 353 24.58 10.88 21.84
CA SER A 353 25.77 11.66 21.45
C SER A 353 26.94 11.35 22.37
N LEU A 354 28.07 11.00 21.75
CA LEU A 354 29.32 10.58 22.37
C LEU A 354 30.44 11.55 21.99
N ASP A 355 31.22 11.98 22.99
CA ASP A 355 32.50 12.64 22.76
C ASP A 355 33.58 11.56 22.68
N THR A 356 34.05 11.28 21.46
CA THR A 356 35.02 10.20 21.18
C THR A 356 36.40 10.50 21.73
N ASN A 357 36.70 11.76 22.07
CA ASN A 357 37.97 12.14 22.69
C ASN A 357 37.96 11.93 24.21
N LYS A 358 36.76 11.78 24.80
CA LYS A 358 36.53 11.77 26.25
C LYS A 358 35.52 10.68 26.66
N LEU A 359 35.71 9.46 26.15
CA LEU A 359 34.79 8.32 26.38
C LEU A 359 34.69 7.88 27.87
N ASN A 360 35.65 8.28 28.70
CA ASN A 360 35.69 7.97 30.13
C ASN A 360 35.15 9.11 31.01
N GLU A 361 34.69 10.22 30.43
CA GLU A 361 34.13 11.36 31.16
C GLU A 361 32.59 11.40 31.04
N ALA A 362 31.92 12.09 31.98
CA ALA A 362 30.45 12.24 32.01
C ALA A 362 29.90 13.24 30.97
N GLY A 363 30.41 13.23 29.74
CA GLY A 363 30.06 14.16 28.65
C GLY A 363 29.00 13.66 27.67
N HIS A 364 28.55 12.40 27.80
CA HIS A 364 27.62 11.75 26.87
C HIS A 364 26.17 12.16 27.10
N LYS A 365 25.41 12.32 26.02
CA LYS A 365 24.01 12.73 26.06
C LYS A 365 23.11 11.64 25.49
N ILE A 366 22.06 11.31 26.23
CA ILE A 366 20.97 10.43 25.81
C ILE A 366 19.68 11.22 25.89
N GLY A 367 18.85 11.15 24.85
CA GLY A 367 17.54 11.79 24.85
C GLY A 367 16.53 11.02 24.02
N ASP A 368 15.26 11.25 24.31
CA ASP A 368 14.14 10.68 23.58
C ASP A 368 13.18 11.76 23.06
N ASN A 369 12.37 11.39 22.06
CA ASN A 369 11.33 12.22 21.52
C ASN A 369 10.06 11.39 21.30
N HIS A 370 8.94 11.90 21.80
CA HIS A 370 7.61 11.35 21.56
C HIS A 370 6.81 12.36 20.76
N SER A 371 6.29 11.96 19.60
CA SER A 371 5.37 12.83 18.85
C SER A 371 4.08 12.10 18.56
N SER A 372 2.95 12.77 18.79
CA SER A 372 1.61 12.22 18.55
C SER A 372 0.77 13.15 17.66
N VAL A 373 0.07 12.59 16.68
CA VAL A 373 -0.93 13.29 15.86
C VAL A 373 -2.29 12.71 16.19
N ASP A 374 -3.22 13.55 16.66
CA ASP A 374 -4.56 13.12 17.08
C ASP A 374 -5.64 13.93 16.35
N ILE A 375 -6.70 13.27 15.88
CA ILE A 375 -7.86 13.92 15.28
C ILE A 375 -8.92 13.97 16.38
N VAL A 376 -9.20 15.18 16.88
CA VAL A 376 -10.13 15.36 18.01
C VAL A 376 -11.56 15.19 17.50
N GLN A 377 -12.07 13.95 17.52
CA GLN A 377 -13.45 13.65 17.17
C GLN A 377 -14.35 13.21 18.34
N SER A 378 -13.88 13.13 19.59
CA SER A 378 -14.80 12.95 20.72
C SER A 378 -14.31 13.52 22.07
N ARG A 379 -15.24 14.06 22.86
CA ARG A 379 -15.02 14.79 24.13
C ARG A 379 -14.57 13.91 25.33
N ALA A 380 -14.00 12.73 25.12
CA ALA A 380 -13.57 11.83 26.21
C ALA A 380 -12.07 11.42 26.17
N SER A 381 -11.38 11.67 25.06
CA SER A 381 -10.06 11.06 24.79
C SER A 381 -8.86 11.83 25.36
N THR A 382 -9.01 13.13 25.61
CA THR A 382 -7.88 14.01 25.99
C THR A 382 -7.32 13.71 27.39
N PHE A 383 -8.13 13.18 28.31
CA PHE A 383 -7.68 12.76 29.65
C PHE A 383 -7.10 11.35 29.70
N HIS A 384 -7.44 10.48 28.74
CA HIS A 384 -6.95 9.12 28.69
C HIS A 384 -5.52 9.04 28.16
N VAL A 385 -5.11 9.88 27.20
CA VAL A 385 -3.76 9.85 26.63
C VAL A 385 -2.68 10.31 27.64
N ILE A 386 -2.95 11.32 28.46
CA ILE A 386 -2.01 11.80 29.50
C ILE A 386 -1.86 10.75 30.62
N THR A 387 -2.95 10.06 30.96
CA THR A 387 -2.92 8.97 31.95
C THR A 387 -2.28 7.70 31.39
N PHE A 388 -2.40 7.46 30.08
CA PHE A 388 -1.78 6.32 29.40
C PHE A 388 -0.26 6.48 29.32
N VAL A 389 0.26 7.67 29.00
CA VAL A 389 1.71 7.95 28.95
C VAL A 389 2.37 7.86 30.33
N LEU A 390 1.68 8.32 31.38
CA LEU A 390 2.18 8.19 32.76
C LEU A 390 2.10 6.74 33.29
N ARG A 391 1.11 5.94 32.85
CA ARG A 391 1.02 4.51 33.16
C ARG A 391 1.92 3.62 32.29
N PHE A 392 2.37 4.11 31.13
CA PHE A 392 3.29 3.40 30.24
C PHE A 392 4.69 3.32 30.84
N HIS A 393 5.10 4.32 31.63
CA HIS A 393 6.37 4.30 32.35
C HIS A 393 6.41 3.21 33.45
N ASP A 394 5.27 2.92 34.07
CA ASP A 394 5.14 1.87 35.10
C ASP A 394 4.90 0.46 34.52
N ARG A 395 4.31 0.33 33.31
CA ARG A 395 4.03 -0.98 32.67
C ARG A 395 5.17 -1.59 31.85
N ILE A 396 6.26 -0.86 31.59
CA ILE A 396 7.43 -1.40 30.86
C ILE A 396 8.30 -2.36 31.73
N LYS A 397 7.95 -2.57 33.02
CA LYS A 397 8.65 -3.54 33.87
C LYS A 397 7.96 -4.90 34.05
N GLU A 398 6.70 -5.07 33.65
CA GLU A 398 5.99 -6.34 33.85
C GLU A 398 5.01 -6.60 32.68
N GLY A 399 5.27 -7.66 31.90
CA GLY A 399 4.27 -8.25 31.02
C GLY A 399 4.50 -8.07 29.52
N TYR A 400 5.60 -8.62 29.00
CA TYR A 400 5.72 -9.03 27.58
C TYR A 400 6.86 -10.06 27.44
N GLN A 401 6.77 -11.18 28.16
CA GLN A 401 7.79 -12.23 28.09
C GLN A 401 7.30 -13.69 28.13
N ASP A 402 5.99 -13.96 28.09
CA ASP A 402 5.48 -15.33 28.32
C ASP A 402 4.77 -16.00 27.12
N ALA A 403 5.00 -15.55 25.87
CA ALA A 403 4.48 -16.26 24.68
C ALA A 403 5.52 -16.50 23.56
N ILE A 404 6.78 -16.09 23.73
CA ILE A 404 7.79 -16.14 22.64
C ILE A 404 9.01 -16.99 23.05
N THR A 405 8.99 -17.63 24.24
CA THR A 405 10.16 -18.35 24.77
C THR A 405 9.97 -19.87 24.90
N ASP A 406 8.83 -20.43 24.51
CA ASP A 406 8.51 -21.86 24.68
C ASP A 406 8.74 -22.72 23.43
N CYS A 407 9.64 -22.30 22.53
CA CYS A 407 10.06 -23.12 21.38
C CYS A 407 11.12 -24.19 21.71
N ILE A 408 11.51 -24.38 22.99
CA ILE A 408 12.52 -25.38 23.37
C ILE A 408 12.13 -26.08 24.69
N LEU A 409 11.65 -27.33 24.56
CA LEU A 409 11.40 -28.40 25.56
C LEU A 409 9.91 -28.72 25.88
N PRO A 410 9.47 -29.98 25.71
CA PRO A 410 8.13 -30.41 26.14
C PRO A 410 8.12 -30.70 27.65
N ARG A 411 7.21 -30.07 28.39
CA ARG A 411 6.84 -30.50 29.75
C ARG A 411 5.56 -31.32 29.71
N ALA A 412 5.64 -32.58 30.13
CA ALA A 412 4.48 -33.44 30.29
C ALA A 412 3.59 -32.96 31.46
N ARG A 413 2.30 -32.73 31.18
CA ARG A 413 1.22 -32.65 32.18
C ARG A 413 0.06 -33.53 31.74
N VAL A 414 -0.79 -33.88 32.70
CA VAL A 414 -1.93 -34.78 32.51
C VAL A 414 -2.93 -34.12 31.57
N SER A 415 -3.11 -34.75 30.41
CA SER A 415 -3.84 -34.19 29.27
C SER A 415 -5.34 -34.51 29.36
N THR A 416 -6.17 -33.45 29.38
CA THR A 416 -7.62 -33.54 29.20
C THR A 416 -7.96 -33.26 27.74
N THR A 417 -8.78 -34.11 27.12
CA THR A 417 -9.34 -33.89 25.77
C THR A 417 -9.92 -32.48 25.62
N VAL A 418 -9.74 -31.83 24.47
CA VAL A 418 -10.39 -30.55 24.15
C VAL A 418 -11.90 -30.80 24.23
N ALA A 419 -12.54 -30.22 25.25
CA ALA A 419 -13.98 -30.22 25.33
C ALA A 419 -14.54 -29.39 24.15
N PRO A 420 -15.71 -29.76 23.60
CA PRO A 420 -16.39 -28.91 22.62
C PRO A 420 -16.58 -27.47 23.09
N LEU A 421 -16.68 -27.25 24.41
CA LEU A 421 -16.63 -25.92 25.01
C LEU A 421 -15.18 -25.42 25.14
N VAL A 422 -14.86 -24.36 24.39
CA VAL A 422 -13.54 -23.72 24.37
C VAL A 422 -13.61 -22.29 24.91
N HIS A 423 -12.73 -21.94 25.84
CA HIS A 423 -12.63 -20.60 26.43
C HIS A 423 -11.43 -19.84 25.85
N LEU A 424 -11.68 -18.67 25.26
CA LEU A 424 -10.66 -17.82 24.60
C LEU A 424 -10.37 -16.52 25.34
N GLY A 425 -10.94 -16.34 26.53
CA GLY A 425 -10.82 -15.12 27.33
C GLY A 425 -11.80 -14.02 26.92
N TYR A 426 -11.85 -13.64 25.64
CA TYR A 426 -12.83 -12.65 25.15
C TYR A 426 -14.23 -13.24 24.90
N SER A 427 -14.30 -14.55 24.68
CA SER A 427 -15.54 -15.30 24.45
C SER A 427 -15.36 -16.77 24.82
N SER A 428 -16.47 -17.50 24.96
CA SER A 428 -16.50 -18.96 25.07
C SER A 428 -17.36 -19.53 23.95
N TYR A 429 -16.88 -20.57 23.26
CA TYR A 429 -17.57 -21.18 22.13
C TYR A 429 -17.86 -22.65 22.40
N GLU A 430 -19.11 -23.06 22.19
CA GLU A 430 -19.52 -24.48 22.25
C GLU A 430 -19.63 -25.03 20.83
N GLY A 431 -18.67 -25.87 20.45
CA GLY A 431 -18.65 -26.57 19.18
C GLY A 431 -19.48 -27.86 19.19
N ARG A 432 -19.44 -28.59 18.08
CA ARG A 432 -20.17 -29.84 17.91
C ARG A 432 -19.25 -30.99 17.53
N SER A 433 -19.20 -32.03 18.36
CA SER A 433 -18.59 -33.30 17.98
C SER A 433 -19.49 -34.06 17.00
N LEU A 434 -18.89 -34.50 15.90
CA LEU A 434 -19.54 -35.27 14.85
C LEU A 434 -19.27 -36.77 15.04
N SER A 435 -20.10 -37.63 14.45
CA SER A 435 -19.94 -39.09 14.52
C SER A 435 -18.69 -39.62 13.80
N ASN A 436 -18.05 -38.78 12.99
CA ASN A 436 -16.88 -39.10 12.20
C ASN A 436 -15.55 -38.84 12.94
N GLY A 437 -15.58 -38.62 14.26
CA GLY A 437 -14.37 -38.38 15.05
C GLY A 437 -13.83 -36.94 14.98
N ILE A 438 -14.53 -35.99 14.36
CA ILE A 438 -14.12 -34.58 14.26
C ILE A 438 -15.06 -33.70 15.08
N THR A 439 -14.49 -32.69 15.74
CA THR A 439 -15.25 -31.61 16.36
C THR A 439 -15.11 -30.35 15.52
N GLN A 440 -16.24 -29.70 15.26
CA GLN A 440 -16.30 -28.46 14.49
C GLN A 440 -16.71 -27.29 15.39
N TRP A 441 -16.12 -26.14 15.13
CA TRP A 441 -16.54 -24.85 15.65
C TRP A 441 -16.74 -23.93 14.45
N LEU A 442 -17.98 -23.55 14.19
CA LEU A 442 -18.39 -22.76 13.04
C LEU A 442 -18.80 -21.36 13.52
N GLY A 443 -18.52 -20.33 12.71
CA GLY A 443 -18.98 -18.97 12.99
C GLY A 443 -18.26 -18.29 14.16
N LEU A 444 -16.98 -18.58 14.41
CA LEU A 444 -16.19 -17.86 15.42
C LEU A 444 -15.82 -16.48 14.91
N ARG A 445 -15.97 -15.44 15.74
CA ARG A 445 -15.60 -14.07 15.39
C ARG A 445 -14.12 -13.87 15.64
N TYR A 446 -13.35 -13.58 14.59
CA TYR A 446 -11.93 -13.23 14.73
C TYR A 446 -11.67 -11.72 14.76
N ALA A 447 -12.67 -10.91 14.42
CA ALA A 447 -12.61 -9.46 14.42
C ALA A 447 -13.97 -8.85 14.80
N ALA A 448 -13.98 -7.55 15.15
CA ALA A 448 -15.22 -6.81 15.35
C ALA A 448 -16.02 -6.71 14.03
N PRO A 449 -17.37 -6.65 14.10
CA PRO A 449 -18.21 -6.42 12.92
C PRO A 449 -17.76 -5.16 12.15
N PRO A 450 -17.44 -5.25 10.85
CA PRO A 450 -16.90 -4.13 10.07
C PRO A 450 -18.00 -3.20 9.55
N VAL A 451 -18.94 -2.83 10.43
CA VAL A 451 -20.13 -2.03 10.13
C VAL A 451 -19.99 -0.59 10.65
N GLY A 452 -20.84 0.31 10.15
CA GLY A 452 -20.83 1.71 10.56
C GLY A 452 -19.46 2.37 10.34
N ASP A 453 -18.87 2.92 11.40
CA ASP A 453 -17.56 3.58 11.33
C ASP A 453 -16.40 2.63 10.98
N LEU A 454 -16.58 1.31 11.21
CA LEU A 454 -15.60 0.28 10.83
C LEU A 454 -15.73 -0.15 9.36
N ARG A 455 -16.75 0.32 8.64
CA ARG A 455 -16.84 0.11 7.19
C ARG A 455 -15.69 0.82 6.50
N PHE A 456 -15.05 0.11 5.56
CA PHE A 456 -13.85 0.54 4.84
C PHE A 456 -12.65 0.85 5.75
N ALA A 457 -12.62 0.33 6.98
CA ALA A 457 -11.49 0.46 7.90
C ALA A 457 -10.74 -0.87 8.09
N ALA A 458 -9.52 -0.82 8.61
CA ALA A 458 -8.82 -2.02 9.06
C ALA A 458 -9.60 -2.76 10.16
N PRO A 459 -9.60 -4.11 10.19
CA PRO A 459 -10.31 -4.88 11.19
C PRO A 459 -9.78 -4.57 12.60
N GLN A 460 -10.69 -4.60 13.58
CA GLN A 460 -10.37 -4.43 15.00
C GLN A 460 -10.51 -5.77 15.73
N ASP A 461 -9.94 -5.85 16.93
CA ASP A 461 -10.09 -7.03 17.80
C ASP A 461 -11.57 -7.40 18.00
N PRO A 462 -11.89 -8.70 18.10
CA PRO A 462 -13.26 -9.13 18.33
C PRO A 462 -13.77 -8.58 19.68
N LEU A 463 -15.01 -8.12 19.68
CA LEU A 463 -15.64 -7.59 20.89
C LEU A 463 -15.84 -8.72 21.92
N PRO A 464 -15.62 -8.45 23.22
CA PRO A 464 -15.93 -9.42 24.25
C PRO A 464 -17.42 -9.82 24.23
N ALA A 465 -17.69 -11.11 24.36
CA ALA A 465 -19.03 -11.66 24.43
C ALA A 465 -19.22 -12.41 25.76
N GLU A 466 -20.25 -12.03 26.51
CA GLU A 466 -20.61 -12.73 27.75
C GLU A 466 -21.35 -14.04 27.45
N GLY A 467 -21.16 -15.04 28.32
CA GLY A 467 -21.77 -16.35 28.18
C GLY A 467 -21.12 -17.25 27.12
N VAL A 468 -21.77 -18.39 26.87
CA VAL A 468 -21.33 -19.38 25.88
C VAL A 468 -22.02 -19.08 24.55
N GLN A 469 -21.22 -18.93 23.50
CA GLN A 469 -21.69 -18.75 22.12
C GLN A 469 -21.81 -20.12 21.45
N ASP A 470 -22.96 -20.40 20.83
CA ASP A 470 -23.13 -21.60 20.01
C ASP A 470 -22.29 -21.48 18.73
N ALA A 471 -21.37 -22.42 18.53
CA ALA A 471 -20.47 -22.50 17.38
C ALA A 471 -20.83 -23.72 16.48
N ASN A 472 -22.11 -24.01 16.31
CA ASN A 472 -22.60 -25.10 15.48
C ASN A 472 -23.27 -24.65 14.16
N SER A 473 -23.11 -23.39 13.77
CA SER A 473 -23.65 -22.85 12.52
C SER A 473 -22.68 -21.89 11.86
N HIS A 474 -22.65 -21.92 10.53
CA HIS A 474 -21.81 -21.00 9.75
C HIS A 474 -22.17 -19.55 10.08
N GLY A 475 -21.13 -18.72 10.22
CA GLY A 475 -21.31 -17.27 10.21
C GLY A 475 -21.81 -16.78 8.85
N LYS A 476 -22.32 -15.56 8.81
CA LYS A 476 -22.75 -14.98 7.53
C LYS A 476 -21.55 -14.72 6.62
N LEU A 477 -21.76 -14.92 5.31
CA LEU A 477 -20.78 -14.60 4.27
C LEU A 477 -20.74 -13.09 4.00
N CYS A 478 -19.59 -12.58 3.58
CA CYS A 478 -19.46 -11.16 3.23
C CYS A 478 -20.23 -10.80 1.96
N LEU A 479 -20.71 -9.55 1.89
CA LEU A 479 -21.40 -9.02 0.70
C LEU A 479 -20.47 -8.98 -0.52
N ALA A 480 -20.86 -9.67 -1.58
CA ALA A 480 -20.11 -9.76 -2.82
C ALA A 480 -20.53 -8.72 -3.87
N THR A 481 -19.65 -8.35 -4.78
CA THR A 481 -19.94 -7.40 -5.87
C THR A 481 -21.02 -7.93 -6.82
N GLY A 482 -21.98 -7.09 -7.18
CA GLY A 482 -23.10 -7.48 -8.06
C GLY A 482 -24.11 -8.45 -7.45
N ALA A 483 -23.95 -8.86 -6.18
CA ALA A 483 -24.92 -9.66 -5.45
C ALA A 483 -26.08 -8.79 -4.93
N SER A 484 -27.15 -9.41 -4.45
CA SER A 484 -28.22 -8.73 -3.72
C SER A 484 -27.74 -8.20 -2.36
N GLY A 485 -28.54 -7.34 -1.73
CA GLY A 485 -28.34 -6.86 -0.36
C GLY A 485 -28.27 -7.99 0.70
N PRO A 486 -28.10 -7.63 1.98
CA PRO A 486 -27.99 -8.60 3.07
C PRO A 486 -29.16 -9.60 3.12
N THR A 487 -28.85 -10.81 3.55
CA THR A 487 -29.81 -11.91 3.74
C THR A 487 -29.59 -12.57 5.11
N ASN A 488 -30.24 -13.70 5.34
CA ASN A 488 -29.94 -14.53 6.52
C ASN A 488 -28.59 -15.25 6.41
N THR A 489 -27.99 -15.36 5.22
CA THR A 489 -26.71 -16.04 4.99
C THR A 489 -25.58 -15.11 4.53
N THR A 490 -25.88 -13.84 4.21
CA THR A 490 -24.90 -12.84 3.74
C THR A 490 -25.11 -11.49 4.44
N ASP A 491 -24.04 -10.81 4.84
CA ASP A 491 -24.10 -9.53 5.56
C ASP A 491 -22.76 -8.77 5.52
N GLU A 492 -22.72 -7.52 5.97
CA GLU A 492 -21.46 -6.82 6.26
C GLU A 492 -20.82 -7.36 7.54
N ASP A 493 -21.63 -7.76 8.52
CA ASP A 493 -21.15 -8.50 9.68
C ASP A 493 -20.81 -9.95 9.31
N CYS A 494 -19.59 -10.14 8.80
CA CYS A 494 -19.17 -11.39 8.15
C CYS A 494 -17.79 -11.91 8.55
N LEU A 495 -17.07 -11.24 9.47
CA LEU A 495 -15.68 -11.60 9.83
C LEU A 495 -15.64 -12.81 10.78
N PHE A 496 -15.94 -13.97 10.20
CA PHE A 496 -15.98 -15.26 10.87
C PHE A 496 -14.94 -16.23 10.32
N LEU A 497 -14.46 -17.11 11.18
CA LEU A 497 -13.66 -18.28 10.83
C LEU A 497 -14.29 -19.56 11.37
N GLU A 498 -13.80 -20.69 10.87
CA GLU A 498 -14.28 -22.03 11.22
C GLU A 498 -13.08 -22.91 11.52
N ILE A 499 -13.23 -23.80 12.48
CA ILE A 499 -12.18 -24.73 12.92
C ILE A 499 -12.74 -26.14 12.91
N PHE A 500 -11.98 -27.06 12.33
CA PHE A 500 -12.24 -28.49 12.41
C PHE A 500 -11.01 -29.17 12.99
N ALA A 501 -11.21 -29.99 14.02
CA ALA A 501 -10.12 -30.69 14.71
C ALA A 501 -10.54 -32.12 15.09
N PRO A 502 -9.58 -33.05 15.25
CA PRO A 502 -9.86 -34.36 15.83
C PRO A 502 -10.52 -34.24 17.20
N SER A 503 -11.57 -35.02 17.46
CA SER A 503 -12.33 -34.94 18.72
C SER A 503 -11.54 -35.41 19.94
N ASN A 504 -10.48 -36.17 19.73
CA ASN A 504 -9.55 -36.60 20.78
C ASN A 504 -8.34 -35.65 20.93
N ALA A 505 -8.24 -34.59 20.12
CA ALA A 505 -7.20 -33.59 20.28
C ALA A 505 -7.26 -32.96 21.68
N THR A 506 -6.12 -32.58 22.20
CA THR A 506 -5.93 -31.97 23.51
C THR A 506 -5.15 -30.68 23.32
N LYS A 507 -5.15 -29.76 24.28
CA LYS A 507 -4.32 -28.53 24.16
C LYS A 507 -2.82 -28.82 24.00
N ASP A 508 -2.38 -29.99 24.45
CA ASP A 508 -1.00 -30.46 24.35
C ASP A 508 -0.72 -31.23 23.05
N SER A 509 -1.72 -31.45 22.18
CA SER A 509 -1.56 -32.24 20.96
C SER A 509 -0.65 -31.57 19.93
N LYS A 510 -0.60 -30.23 19.89
CA LYS A 510 0.26 -29.45 18.99
C LYS A 510 0.19 -29.93 17.53
N LEU A 511 -1.03 -30.05 17.01
CA LEU A 511 -1.28 -30.52 15.66
C LEU A 511 -0.92 -29.44 14.61
N PRO A 512 -0.36 -29.82 13.45
CA PRO A 512 -0.21 -28.93 12.30
C PRO A 512 -1.54 -28.27 11.91
N VAL A 513 -1.50 -27.00 11.52
CA VAL A 513 -2.68 -26.20 11.19
C VAL A 513 -2.65 -25.85 9.72
N TYR A 514 -3.70 -26.21 8.98
CA TYR A 514 -3.92 -25.73 7.61
C TYR A 514 -4.88 -24.54 7.64
N PHE A 515 -4.39 -23.36 7.33
CA PHE A 515 -5.19 -22.14 7.24
C PHE A 515 -5.51 -21.83 5.79
N PHE A 516 -6.75 -22.06 5.36
CA PHE A 516 -7.17 -21.94 3.97
C PHE A 516 -7.89 -20.62 3.69
N ILE A 517 -7.35 -19.86 2.74
CA ILE A 517 -7.89 -18.60 2.23
C ILE A 517 -8.67 -18.87 0.94
N GLN A 518 -9.98 -18.62 0.98
CA GLN A 518 -10.84 -18.81 -0.19
C GLN A 518 -10.55 -17.82 -1.34
N GLY A 519 -10.94 -18.22 -2.55
CA GLY A 519 -10.86 -17.39 -3.75
C GLY A 519 -12.11 -16.53 -4.02
N GLY A 520 -12.24 -16.10 -5.28
CA GLY A 520 -13.37 -15.26 -5.75
C GLY A 520 -12.96 -13.92 -6.33
N GLY A 521 -11.71 -13.80 -6.80
CA GLY A 521 -11.21 -12.60 -7.47
C GLY A 521 -11.29 -11.34 -6.60
N PHE A 522 -11.33 -11.47 -5.27
CA PHE A 522 -11.59 -10.38 -4.32
C PHE A 522 -12.93 -9.65 -4.49
N ASN A 523 -13.83 -10.17 -5.32
CA ASN A 523 -15.17 -9.60 -5.58
C ASN A 523 -16.28 -10.54 -5.08
N GLN A 524 -15.97 -11.83 -4.91
CA GLN A 524 -16.86 -12.93 -4.54
C GLN A 524 -16.19 -13.81 -3.48
N LEU A 525 -16.94 -14.79 -2.97
CA LEU A 525 -16.50 -15.81 -2.01
C LEU A 525 -16.70 -17.20 -2.65
N SER A 526 -15.70 -17.68 -3.39
CA SER A 526 -15.86 -18.86 -4.27
C SER A 526 -15.67 -20.20 -3.58
N ASN A 527 -15.13 -20.23 -2.37
CA ASN A 527 -14.88 -21.45 -1.60
C ASN A 527 -15.47 -21.35 -0.19
N ALA A 528 -16.60 -20.64 -0.07
CA ALA A 528 -17.28 -20.42 1.19
C ALA A 528 -17.68 -21.73 1.90
N ASN A 529 -17.49 -21.77 3.22
CA ASN A 529 -17.92 -22.85 4.11
C ASN A 529 -17.42 -24.25 3.70
N TYR A 530 -16.23 -24.35 3.09
CA TYR A 530 -15.58 -25.63 2.81
C TYR A 530 -15.32 -26.38 4.12
N ASN A 531 -15.58 -27.69 4.12
CA ASN A 531 -15.48 -28.52 5.30
C ASN A 531 -14.09 -29.19 5.37
N GLY A 532 -13.35 -28.95 6.44
CA GLY A 532 -12.01 -29.51 6.60
C GLY A 532 -11.95 -31.01 6.91
N SER A 533 -13.10 -31.66 7.12
CA SER A 533 -13.17 -33.05 7.58
C SER A 533 -12.51 -34.05 6.64
N GLY A 534 -12.53 -33.80 5.32
CA GLY A 534 -11.86 -34.66 4.34
C GLY A 534 -10.34 -34.70 4.53
N LEU A 535 -9.72 -33.53 4.71
CA LEU A 535 -8.29 -33.39 4.94
C LEU A 535 -7.87 -34.01 6.28
N ILE A 536 -8.64 -33.78 7.35
CA ILE A 536 -8.34 -34.35 8.68
C ILE A 536 -8.35 -35.88 8.62
N LYS A 537 -9.34 -36.48 7.96
CA LYS A 537 -9.41 -37.94 7.78
C LYS A 537 -8.26 -38.47 6.94
N ALA A 538 -7.94 -37.81 5.83
CA ALA A 538 -6.84 -38.22 4.96
C ALA A 538 -5.47 -38.10 5.64
N ALA A 539 -5.36 -37.22 6.65
CA ALA A 539 -4.19 -37.05 7.49
C ALA A 539 -4.14 -38.00 8.70
N ASP A 540 -5.00 -39.02 8.77
CA ASP A 540 -5.14 -39.91 9.93
C ASP A 540 -5.40 -39.15 11.24
N TYR A 541 -6.19 -38.07 11.18
CA TYR A 541 -6.51 -37.19 12.30
C TYR A 541 -5.29 -36.47 12.91
N ASP A 542 -4.25 -36.21 12.11
CA ASP A 542 -3.01 -35.54 12.54
C ASP A 542 -2.85 -34.13 11.96
N LEU A 543 -3.95 -33.38 11.81
CA LEU A 543 -3.94 -31.95 11.51
C LEU A 543 -5.24 -31.27 11.95
N ILE A 544 -5.22 -29.94 12.02
CA ILE A 544 -6.37 -29.04 12.17
C ILE A 544 -6.53 -28.22 10.91
N THR A 545 -7.77 -27.92 10.53
CA THR A 545 -8.06 -27.00 9.42
C THR A 545 -8.80 -25.76 9.92
N VAL A 546 -8.44 -24.61 9.37
CA VAL A 546 -9.10 -23.32 9.59
C VAL A 546 -9.53 -22.77 8.23
N THR A 547 -10.80 -22.39 8.11
CA THR A 547 -11.34 -21.64 6.95
C THR A 547 -11.89 -20.31 7.43
N LEU A 548 -11.99 -19.32 6.55
CA LEU A 548 -12.47 -17.98 6.93
C LEU A 548 -13.21 -17.24 5.83
N ASN A 549 -14.02 -16.28 6.27
CA ASN A 549 -14.49 -15.16 5.46
C ASN A 549 -13.55 -13.96 5.62
N TYR A 550 -13.43 -13.16 4.56
CA TYR A 550 -12.78 -11.85 4.57
C TYR A 550 -13.58 -10.90 3.66
N ARG A 551 -13.53 -9.58 3.92
CA ARG A 551 -14.30 -8.63 3.11
C ARG A 551 -13.82 -8.63 1.65
N VAL A 552 -14.78 -8.59 0.73
CA VAL A 552 -14.57 -8.53 -0.73
C VAL A 552 -15.25 -7.30 -1.33
N GLY A 553 -15.03 -7.07 -2.62
CA GLY A 553 -15.59 -5.94 -3.34
C GLY A 553 -15.15 -4.60 -2.76
N PRO A 554 -16.01 -3.57 -2.78
CA PRO A 554 -15.68 -2.29 -2.18
C PRO A 554 -15.51 -2.38 -0.65
N TYR A 555 -16.16 -3.32 0.03
CA TYR A 555 -16.04 -3.45 1.49
C TYR A 555 -14.62 -3.82 1.94
N GLY A 556 -13.90 -4.61 1.14
CA GLY A 556 -12.54 -5.05 1.42
C GLY A 556 -11.45 -4.30 0.65
N PHE A 557 -11.78 -3.74 -0.52
CA PHE A 557 -10.78 -3.26 -1.48
C PHE A 557 -11.13 -1.90 -2.10
N LEU A 558 -12.00 -1.11 -1.47
CA LEU A 558 -12.13 0.31 -1.81
C LEU A 558 -10.80 1.02 -1.54
N ALA A 559 -10.32 1.78 -2.52
CA ALA A 559 -9.07 2.52 -2.44
C ALA A 559 -9.24 3.92 -3.01
N GLY A 560 -8.70 4.89 -2.29
CA GLY A 560 -8.74 6.32 -2.59
C GLY A 560 -8.01 7.08 -1.49
N SER A 561 -7.73 8.36 -1.72
CA SER A 561 -7.02 9.22 -0.77
C SER A 561 -7.73 9.27 0.59
N GLU A 562 -9.05 9.33 0.56
CA GLU A 562 -9.92 9.34 1.73
C GLU A 562 -9.81 8.04 2.55
N VAL A 563 -9.73 6.90 1.86
CA VAL A 563 -9.69 5.59 2.51
C VAL A 563 -8.32 5.33 3.15
N ILE A 564 -7.22 5.67 2.46
CA ILE A 564 -5.87 5.49 3.01
C ILE A 564 -5.63 6.41 4.21
N GLU A 565 -6.16 7.63 4.21
CA GLU A 565 -6.09 8.54 5.36
C GLU A 565 -6.77 7.97 6.61
N SER A 566 -7.81 7.13 6.43
CA SER A 566 -8.45 6.39 7.53
C SER A 566 -7.77 5.05 7.87
N GLY A 567 -6.69 4.66 7.17
CA GLY A 567 -5.98 3.38 7.35
C GLY A 567 -6.67 2.16 6.71
N GLY A 568 -7.68 2.39 5.87
CA GLY A 568 -8.65 1.40 5.40
C GLY A 568 -8.29 0.60 4.14
N VAL A 569 -7.27 1.00 3.40
CA VAL A 569 -6.90 0.32 2.14
C VAL A 569 -6.47 -1.12 2.37
N ASN A 570 -6.72 -1.99 1.40
CA ASN A 570 -6.45 -3.43 1.49
C ASN A 570 -7.11 -4.10 2.72
N ALA A 571 -8.27 -3.60 3.17
CA ALA A 571 -8.99 -4.12 4.32
C ALA A 571 -9.25 -5.63 4.25
N GLY A 572 -9.55 -6.19 3.07
CA GLY A 572 -9.74 -7.63 2.89
C GLY A 572 -8.47 -8.46 3.13
N LEU A 573 -7.28 -7.95 2.78
CA LEU A 573 -6.00 -8.61 3.15
C LEU A 573 -5.72 -8.46 4.65
N LYS A 574 -6.04 -7.31 5.22
CA LYS A 574 -5.90 -7.07 6.67
C LYS A 574 -6.85 -7.95 7.49
N ASP A 575 -8.04 -8.26 6.98
CA ASP A 575 -8.97 -9.24 7.57
C ASP A 575 -8.32 -10.62 7.67
N GLN A 576 -7.69 -11.09 6.58
CA GLN A 576 -6.96 -12.36 6.57
C GLN A 576 -5.77 -12.33 7.53
N ARG A 577 -4.99 -11.24 7.57
CA ARG A 577 -3.90 -11.05 8.54
C ARG A 577 -4.41 -11.11 9.97
N LYS A 578 -5.57 -10.48 10.24
CA LYS A 578 -6.19 -10.49 11.57
C LYS A 578 -6.63 -11.87 12.00
N ALA A 579 -7.15 -12.67 11.07
CA ALA A 579 -7.47 -14.07 11.32
C ALA A 579 -6.21 -14.92 11.57
N LEU A 580 -5.10 -14.67 10.87
CA LEU A 580 -3.82 -15.32 11.17
C LEU A 580 -3.29 -14.97 12.57
N GLU A 581 -3.34 -13.69 12.96
CA GLU A 581 -2.99 -13.26 14.32
C GLU A 581 -3.90 -13.91 15.37
N TRP A 582 -5.19 -14.06 15.07
CA TRP A 582 -6.13 -14.79 15.91
C TRP A 582 -5.74 -16.26 16.06
N VAL A 583 -5.36 -16.93 14.96
CA VAL A 583 -4.90 -18.33 14.97
C VAL A 583 -3.65 -18.46 15.84
N GLN A 584 -2.65 -17.61 15.63
CA GLN A 584 -1.43 -17.59 16.45
C GLN A 584 -1.75 -17.48 17.95
N LYS A 585 -2.75 -16.66 18.31
CA LYS A 585 -3.11 -16.43 19.71
C LYS A 585 -3.95 -17.55 20.35
N TYR A 586 -4.80 -18.24 19.57
CA TYR A 586 -5.88 -19.05 20.14
C TYR A 586 -5.92 -20.51 19.66
N ILE A 587 -5.21 -20.89 18.60
CA ILE A 587 -5.36 -22.23 17.99
C ILE A 587 -4.95 -23.37 18.92
N GLU A 588 -4.07 -23.11 19.89
CA GLU A 588 -3.68 -24.07 20.93
C GLU A 588 -4.87 -24.54 21.77
N HIS A 589 -5.89 -23.69 21.95
CA HIS A 589 -7.10 -24.07 22.69
C HIS A 589 -7.91 -25.15 21.97
N PHE A 590 -7.70 -25.31 20.66
CA PHE A 590 -8.30 -26.33 19.81
C PHE A 590 -7.35 -27.51 19.55
N GLY A 591 -6.15 -27.49 20.16
CA GLY A 591 -5.11 -28.52 20.03
C GLY A 591 -4.12 -28.30 18.87
N GLY A 592 -4.16 -27.14 18.22
CA GLY A 592 -3.24 -26.79 17.15
C GLY A 592 -1.90 -26.25 17.66
N ASP A 593 -0.91 -26.29 16.78
CA ASP A 593 0.41 -25.71 17.01
C ASP A 593 0.55 -24.39 16.24
N PRO A 594 0.62 -23.23 16.92
CA PRO A 594 0.79 -21.93 16.27
C PRO A 594 2.11 -21.82 15.49
N CYS A 595 3.14 -22.59 15.88
CA CYS A 595 4.40 -22.65 15.15
C CYS A 595 4.33 -23.52 13.88
N ARG A 596 3.26 -24.30 13.70
CA ARG A 596 3.07 -25.20 12.56
C ARG A 596 1.82 -24.86 11.73
N VAL A 597 1.59 -23.57 11.48
CA VAL A 597 0.60 -23.05 10.51
C VAL A 597 1.11 -23.04 9.06
N THR A 598 0.49 -23.86 8.20
CA THR A 598 0.63 -23.78 6.74
C THR A 598 -0.51 -22.93 6.18
N ILE A 599 -0.19 -21.84 5.48
CA ILE A 599 -1.21 -21.03 4.79
C ILE A 599 -1.44 -21.58 3.38
N GLY A 600 -2.70 -21.89 3.08
CA GLY A 600 -3.14 -22.34 1.78
C GLY A 600 -4.12 -21.36 1.16
N GLY A 601 -4.25 -21.35 -0.16
CA GLY A 601 -5.34 -20.62 -0.80
C GLY A 601 -5.50 -20.95 -2.27
N ALA A 602 -6.71 -20.67 -2.78
CA ALA A 602 -7.07 -20.92 -4.17
C ALA A 602 -7.43 -19.61 -4.90
N SER A 603 -7.01 -19.43 -6.15
CA SER A 603 -7.34 -18.26 -6.97
C SER A 603 -6.90 -16.93 -6.30
N ALA A 604 -7.83 -16.02 -6.01
CA ALA A 604 -7.55 -14.81 -5.21
C ALA A 604 -7.03 -15.12 -3.79
N GLY A 605 -7.36 -16.29 -3.23
CA GLY A 605 -6.76 -16.80 -2.00
C GLY A 605 -5.30 -17.20 -2.20
N ALA A 606 -4.95 -17.79 -3.34
CA ALA A 606 -3.56 -18.07 -3.72
C ALA A 606 -2.78 -16.76 -3.98
N GLN A 607 -3.41 -15.76 -4.59
CA GLN A 607 -2.84 -14.41 -4.66
C GLN A 607 -2.65 -13.82 -3.25
N SER A 608 -3.60 -14.03 -2.35
CA SER A 608 -3.49 -13.58 -0.95
C SER A 608 -2.31 -14.24 -0.24
N VAL A 609 -2.07 -15.55 -0.45
CA VAL A 609 -0.87 -16.24 0.04
C VAL A 609 0.38 -15.53 -0.45
N CYS A 610 0.47 -15.22 -1.76
CA CYS A 610 1.59 -14.43 -2.28
C CYS A 610 1.74 -13.06 -1.59
N MET A 611 0.63 -12.37 -1.32
CA MET A 611 0.64 -11.07 -0.65
C MET A 611 1.05 -11.16 0.82
N HIS A 612 0.69 -12.22 1.55
CA HIS A 612 1.14 -12.42 2.93
C HIS A 612 2.63 -12.77 3.00
N VAL A 613 3.12 -13.50 2.00
CA VAL A 613 4.54 -13.89 1.86
C VAL A 613 5.41 -12.68 1.51
N THR A 614 4.92 -11.74 0.71
CA THR A 614 5.64 -10.51 0.33
C THR A 614 5.29 -9.31 1.22
N ALA A 615 4.39 -9.49 2.21
CA ALA A 615 3.90 -8.41 3.05
C ALA A 615 5.05 -7.63 3.70
N TYR A 616 4.94 -6.29 3.71
CA TYR A 616 5.95 -5.40 4.30
C TYR A 616 7.36 -5.60 3.73
N GLY A 617 7.47 -5.96 2.45
CA GLY A 617 8.74 -6.25 1.80
C GLY A 617 9.34 -7.60 2.16
N GLY A 618 8.50 -8.58 2.54
CA GLY A 618 8.92 -9.92 2.94
C GLY A 618 9.35 -10.03 4.40
N ARG A 619 8.81 -9.18 5.29
CA ARG A 619 9.07 -9.28 6.72
C ARG A 619 8.41 -10.53 7.27
N ASP A 620 9.20 -11.38 7.91
CA ASP A 620 8.69 -12.54 8.64
C ASP A 620 8.16 -12.10 10.01
N ASP A 621 6.87 -12.28 10.22
CA ASP A 621 6.17 -12.00 11.49
C ASP A 621 5.81 -13.30 12.22
N ASP A 622 6.42 -14.43 11.85
CA ASP A 622 6.23 -15.76 12.44
C ASP A 622 4.76 -16.26 12.40
N LEU A 623 3.98 -15.82 11.41
CA LEU A 623 2.55 -16.18 11.31
C LEU A 623 2.30 -17.53 10.63
N PHE A 624 3.26 -18.04 9.87
CA PHE A 624 3.17 -19.29 9.12
C PHE A 624 4.57 -19.85 8.85
N HIS A 625 4.68 -21.17 8.72
CA HIS A 625 5.97 -21.87 8.45
C HIS A 625 6.04 -22.52 7.07
N ALA A 626 4.95 -22.57 6.32
CA ALA A 626 4.88 -23.13 4.98
C ALA A 626 3.69 -22.54 4.20
N THR A 627 3.75 -22.59 2.86
CA THR A 627 2.70 -22.05 1.99
C THR A 627 2.22 -23.04 0.91
N SER A 628 0.95 -22.97 0.55
CA SER A 628 0.41 -23.63 -0.65
C SER A 628 -0.49 -22.67 -1.43
N ALA A 629 -0.28 -22.58 -2.74
CA ALA A 629 -1.01 -21.67 -3.61
C ALA A 629 -1.53 -22.43 -4.83
N GLU A 630 -2.86 -22.58 -4.88
CA GLU A 630 -3.61 -23.27 -5.93
C GLU A 630 -4.09 -22.22 -6.94
N SER A 631 -3.39 -22.10 -8.07
CA SER A 631 -3.62 -21.08 -9.12
C SER A 631 -3.42 -19.63 -8.63
N GLN A 632 -2.20 -19.28 -8.22
CA GLN A 632 -1.82 -17.90 -7.87
C GLN A 632 -2.16 -16.89 -8.97
N SER A 633 -2.71 -15.73 -8.59
CA SER A 633 -3.16 -14.73 -9.56
C SER A 633 -2.32 -13.46 -9.53
N PHE A 634 -1.85 -13.01 -10.70
CA PHE A 634 -1.08 -11.78 -10.86
C PHE A 634 -1.86 -10.78 -11.75
N PRO A 635 -2.86 -10.05 -11.21
CA PRO A 635 -3.49 -8.91 -11.89
C PRO A 635 -2.59 -7.66 -11.91
N PRO A 636 -2.94 -6.62 -12.68
CA PRO A 636 -2.37 -5.29 -12.48
C PRO A 636 -2.65 -4.77 -11.07
N LEU A 637 -1.61 -4.48 -10.31
CA LEU A 637 -1.69 -3.75 -9.05
C LEU A 637 -1.67 -2.25 -9.34
N ARG A 638 -2.76 -1.57 -8.96
CA ARG A 638 -2.87 -0.13 -9.13
C ARG A 638 -2.38 0.59 -7.88
N THR A 639 -1.80 1.77 -8.03
CA THR A 639 -1.54 2.67 -6.91
C THR A 639 -2.84 3.25 -6.35
N ILE A 640 -2.77 3.85 -5.15
CA ILE A 640 -3.91 4.58 -4.56
C ILE A 640 -4.45 5.64 -5.54
N ASN A 641 -3.58 6.46 -6.12
CA ASN A 641 -3.97 7.51 -7.06
C ASN A 641 -4.64 6.94 -8.31
N GLU A 642 -4.11 5.84 -8.85
CA GLU A 642 -4.70 5.17 -10.02
C GLU A 642 -6.04 4.48 -9.71
N SER A 643 -6.34 4.25 -8.43
CA SER A 643 -7.58 3.64 -7.96
C SER A 643 -8.65 4.65 -7.55
N GLN A 644 -8.31 5.94 -7.46
CA GLN A 644 -9.23 7.02 -7.08
C GLN A 644 -10.51 7.03 -7.92
N TYR A 645 -10.43 6.71 -9.22
CA TYR A 645 -11.61 6.63 -10.10
C TYR A 645 -12.69 5.66 -9.57
N ALA A 646 -12.28 4.56 -8.92
CA ALA A 646 -13.19 3.55 -8.39
C ALA A 646 -13.92 4.08 -7.14
N TYR A 647 -13.20 4.83 -6.30
CA TYR A 647 -13.78 5.55 -5.17
C TYR A 647 -14.78 6.59 -5.64
N ASP A 648 -14.38 7.48 -6.54
CA ASP A 648 -15.22 8.56 -7.06
C ASP A 648 -16.49 8.00 -7.73
N ASN A 649 -16.37 6.92 -8.51
CA ASN A 649 -17.51 6.24 -9.13
C ASN A 649 -18.48 5.67 -8.08
N LEU A 650 -17.98 5.14 -6.96
CA LEU A 650 -18.85 4.65 -5.89
C LEU A 650 -19.53 5.82 -5.17
N VAL A 651 -18.79 6.89 -4.85
CA VAL A 651 -19.33 8.12 -4.24
C VAL A 651 -20.45 8.71 -5.08
N ILE A 652 -20.28 8.82 -6.39
CA ILE A 652 -21.30 9.34 -7.30
C ILE A 652 -22.54 8.45 -7.29
N ARG A 653 -22.38 7.14 -7.47
CA ARG A 653 -23.52 6.21 -7.57
C ARG A 653 -24.26 6.06 -6.24
N ALA A 654 -23.56 6.13 -5.13
CA ALA A 654 -24.13 6.13 -3.79
C ALA A 654 -24.77 7.49 -3.42
N GLY A 655 -24.75 8.49 -4.30
CA GLY A 655 -25.32 9.81 -4.03
C GLY A 655 -24.61 10.59 -2.93
N CYS A 656 -23.29 10.41 -2.80
CA CYS A 656 -22.44 11.05 -1.79
C CYS A 656 -21.56 12.17 -2.35
N ALA A 657 -21.64 12.47 -3.65
CA ALA A 657 -20.74 13.42 -4.32
C ALA A 657 -20.90 14.89 -3.88
N SER A 658 -22.00 15.25 -3.23
CA SER A 658 -22.26 16.61 -2.72
C SER A 658 -21.81 16.82 -1.27
N GLU A 659 -21.32 15.78 -0.60
CA GLU A 659 -20.93 15.83 0.81
C GLU A 659 -19.47 16.28 0.97
N ASP A 660 -19.18 17.07 2.00
CA ASP A 660 -17.81 17.49 2.33
C ASP A 660 -16.94 16.31 2.77
N ASP A 661 -17.54 15.35 3.49
CA ASP A 661 -16.91 14.08 3.89
C ASP A 661 -17.60 12.91 3.16
N THR A 662 -17.11 12.64 1.96
CA THR A 662 -17.66 11.60 1.08
C THR A 662 -17.51 10.20 1.69
N LEU A 663 -16.46 9.94 2.48
CA LEU A 663 -16.24 8.65 3.13
C LEU A 663 -17.22 8.44 4.29
N ALA A 664 -17.46 9.48 5.11
CA ALA A 664 -18.48 9.43 6.14
C ALA A 664 -19.88 9.22 5.53
N CYS A 665 -20.18 9.86 4.40
CA CYS A 665 -21.42 9.60 3.68
C CYS A 665 -21.54 8.13 3.26
N LEU A 666 -20.49 7.55 2.67
CA LEU A 666 -20.48 6.13 2.30
C LEU A 666 -20.64 5.20 3.51
N ARG A 667 -20.07 5.53 4.67
CA ARG A 667 -20.24 4.78 5.93
C ARG A 667 -21.68 4.88 6.47
N ASN A 668 -22.37 5.98 6.23
CA ASN A 668 -23.73 6.20 6.70
C ASN A 668 -24.82 5.56 5.81
N ARG A 669 -24.47 5.10 4.60
CA ARG A 669 -25.40 4.34 3.75
C ARG A 669 -25.76 2.99 4.38
N THR A 670 -26.98 2.52 4.15
CA THR A 670 -27.34 1.14 4.48
C THR A 670 -26.61 0.17 3.54
N SER A 671 -26.43 -1.07 3.98
CA SER A 671 -25.83 -2.12 3.15
C SER A 671 -26.64 -2.36 1.88
N ASP A 672 -27.98 -2.30 1.95
CA ASP A 672 -28.87 -2.42 0.79
C ASP A 672 -28.63 -1.30 -0.25
N GLU A 673 -28.53 -0.05 0.20
CA GLU A 673 -28.27 1.09 -0.69
C GLU A 673 -26.90 0.97 -1.36
N LEU A 674 -25.85 0.62 -0.61
CA LEU A 674 -24.51 0.42 -1.20
C LEU A 674 -24.49 -0.76 -2.16
N GLN A 675 -25.16 -1.86 -1.81
CA GLN A 675 -25.16 -3.07 -2.61
C GLN A 675 -25.94 -2.88 -3.92
N ALA A 676 -27.00 -2.07 -3.93
CA ALA A 676 -27.72 -1.68 -5.15
C ALA A 676 -26.84 -0.98 -6.19
N VAL A 677 -25.73 -0.36 -5.75
CA VAL A 677 -24.78 0.34 -6.62
C VAL A 677 -23.39 -0.31 -6.68
N ASN A 678 -23.21 -1.46 -6.02
CA ASN A 678 -21.98 -2.24 -5.99
C ASN A 678 -21.77 -3.01 -7.31
N ASN A 679 -21.56 -2.26 -8.39
CA ASN A 679 -21.33 -2.77 -9.74
C ASN A 679 -19.91 -2.41 -10.21
N GLN A 680 -19.36 -3.24 -11.09
CA GLN A 680 -18.05 -3.01 -11.69
C GLN A 680 -18.08 -1.88 -12.74
N THR A 681 -16.96 -1.23 -12.92
CA THR A 681 -16.70 -0.13 -13.86
C THR A 681 -15.38 -0.38 -14.57
N ALA A 682 -15.25 0.12 -15.80
CA ALA A 682 -14.03 -0.01 -16.59
C ALA A 682 -12.83 0.64 -15.90
N PHE A 683 -11.66 0.03 -16.02
CA PHE A 683 -10.41 0.74 -15.72
C PHE A 683 -10.27 1.95 -16.65
N PRO A 684 -9.62 3.04 -16.20
CA PRO A 684 -9.22 4.11 -17.11
C PRO A 684 -8.43 3.54 -18.31
N GLY A 685 -8.91 3.80 -19.52
CA GLY A 685 -8.31 3.29 -20.78
C GLY A 685 -8.85 1.93 -21.25
N ALA A 686 -9.68 1.24 -20.47
CA ALA A 686 -10.38 0.02 -20.89
C ALA A 686 -11.73 0.35 -21.57
N GLN A 687 -12.19 -0.55 -22.44
CA GLN A 687 -13.48 -0.39 -23.14
C GLN A 687 -14.66 -0.93 -22.33
N ALA A 688 -14.42 -1.89 -21.43
CA ALA A 688 -15.43 -2.46 -20.55
C ALA A 688 -14.83 -2.77 -19.17
N ALA A 689 -15.69 -3.12 -18.21
CA ALA A 689 -15.29 -3.56 -16.89
C ALA A 689 -14.35 -4.79 -16.97
N PRO A 690 -13.28 -4.84 -16.16
CA PRO A 690 -12.55 -6.08 -15.94
C PRO A 690 -13.46 -7.13 -15.27
N LEU A 691 -13.08 -8.40 -15.32
CA LEU A 691 -13.77 -9.48 -14.60
C LEU A 691 -13.79 -9.23 -13.08
N TYR A 692 -12.72 -8.62 -12.57
CA TYR A 692 -12.52 -8.32 -11.17
C TYR A 692 -11.95 -6.90 -11.04
N GLN A 693 -12.81 -5.92 -10.74
CA GLN A 693 -12.37 -4.54 -10.54
C GLN A 693 -11.69 -4.36 -9.18
N TRP A 694 -12.33 -4.86 -8.13
CA TRP A 694 -11.85 -4.73 -6.76
C TRP A 694 -10.72 -5.72 -6.49
N GLY A 695 -9.66 -5.28 -5.83
CA GLY A 695 -8.51 -6.11 -5.48
C GLY A 695 -7.41 -5.32 -4.78
N PRO A 696 -6.30 -5.97 -4.41
CA PRO A 696 -5.18 -5.32 -3.74
C PRO A 696 -4.64 -4.13 -4.54
N VAL A 697 -4.25 -3.08 -3.83
CA VAL A 697 -3.60 -1.88 -4.37
C VAL A 697 -2.23 -1.69 -3.73
N LEU A 698 -1.31 -1.05 -4.45
CA LEU A 698 -0.03 -0.61 -3.90
C LEU A 698 -0.27 0.50 -2.87
N ASP A 699 -0.18 0.13 -1.59
CA ASP A 699 -0.19 1.07 -0.47
C ASP A 699 1.22 1.41 0.03
N PHE A 700 2.26 0.76 -0.54
CA PHE A 700 3.67 0.91 -0.19
C PHE A 700 3.97 0.60 1.29
N ASP A 701 3.10 -0.20 1.93
CA ASP A 701 3.23 -0.70 3.29
C ASP A 701 2.97 -2.21 3.30
N PHE A 702 1.70 -2.64 3.42
CA PHE A 702 1.35 -4.06 3.36
C PHE A 702 1.68 -4.63 1.98
N VAL A 703 1.21 -3.99 0.91
CA VAL A 703 1.55 -4.32 -0.48
C VAL A 703 2.63 -3.33 -0.93
N SER A 704 3.88 -3.68 -0.63
CA SER A 704 5.02 -2.76 -0.75
C SER A 704 5.52 -2.54 -2.17
N ASP A 705 5.30 -3.50 -3.07
CA ASP A 705 5.80 -3.49 -4.44
C ASP A 705 4.93 -4.37 -5.36
N TYR A 706 5.21 -4.33 -6.65
CA TYR A 706 4.66 -5.26 -7.62
C TYR A 706 5.03 -6.70 -7.27
N THR A 707 4.10 -7.65 -7.46
CA THR A 707 4.28 -9.03 -7.01
C THR A 707 5.46 -9.66 -7.73
N LEU A 708 5.60 -9.43 -9.05
CA LEU A 708 6.75 -9.92 -9.81
C LEU A 708 8.07 -9.36 -9.26
N ARG A 709 8.11 -8.05 -8.95
CA ARG A 709 9.32 -7.41 -8.44
C ARG A 709 9.69 -7.90 -7.05
N ALA A 710 8.71 -8.08 -6.17
CA ALA A 710 8.94 -8.60 -4.82
C ALA A 710 9.61 -9.99 -4.85
N TYR A 711 9.12 -10.90 -5.70
CA TYR A 711 9.76 -12.21 -5.89
C TYR A 711 11.11 -12.12 -6.61
N ALA A 712 11.25 -11.29 -7.66
CA ALA A 712 12.53 -11.11 -8.36
C ALA A 712 13.66 -10.59 -7.45
N GLU A 713 13.32 -9.73 -6.49
CA GLU A 713 14.27 -9.12 -5.56
C GLU A 713 14.47 -9.93 -4.26
N GLY A 714 13.85 -11.11 -4.15
CA GLY A 714 13.98 -11.94 -2.97
C GLY A 714 13.22 -11.42 -1.74
N LYS A 715 12.32 -10.44 -1.89
CA LYS A 715 11.55 -9.77 -0.82
C LYS A 715 10.31 -10.56 -0.43
N TYR A 716 10.56 -11.74 0.12
CA TYR A 716 9.51 -12.66 0.57
C TYR A 716 10.01 -13.58 1.69
N VAL A 717 9.08 -14.04 2.53
CA VAL A 717 9.34 -15.00 3.59
C VAL A 717 9.83 -16.34 3.02
N LYS A 718 10.95 -16.86 3.52
CA LYS A 718 11.65 -18.05 2.98
C LYS A 718 11.19 -19.33 3.66
N VAL A 719 9.99 -19.80 3.29
CA VAL A 719 9.37 -21.00 3.84
C VAL A 719 9.10 -22.06 2.76
N PRO A 720 9.05 -23.36 3.10
CA PRO A 720 8.65 -24.40 2.16
C PRO A 720 7.33 -24.10 1.46
N ALA A 721 7.24 -24.41 0.17
CA ALA A 721 6.08 -24.01 -0.63
C ALA A 721 5.58 -25.05 -1.64
N ILE A 722 4.27 -25.09 -1.87
CA ILE A 722 3.63 -25.71 -3.03
C ILE A 722 2.98 -24.61 -3.88
N TYR A 723 3.32 -24.55 -5.16
CA TYR A 723 2.65 -23.72 -6.15
C TYR A 723 2.17 -24.59 -7.32
N GLY A 724 1.13 -24.20 -8.01
CA GLY A 724 0.72 -24.94 -9.21
C GLY A 724 -0.62 -24.50 -9.74
N ASP A 725 -0.93 -25.05 -10.90
CA ASP A 725 -1.98 -24.52 -11.74
C ASP A 725 -2.73 -25.64 -12.48
N ALA A 726 -3.99 -25.39 -12.81
CA ALA A 726 -4.74 -26.22 -13.74
C ALA A 726 -4.22 -26.04 -15.18
N THR A 727 -4.37 -27.06 -16.03
CA THR A 727 -3.92 -26.99 -17.42
C THR A 727 -4.60 -25.85 -18.21
N ASN A 728 -5.86 -25.54 -17.92
CA ASN A 728 -6.65 -24.57 -18.69
C ASN A 728 -7.23 -23.47 -17.80
N GLU A 729 -6.35 -22.71 -17.15
CA GLU A 729 -6.73 -21.63 -16.22
C GLU A 729 -7.70 -20.61 -16.83
N GLY A 730 -7.54 -20.26 -18.09
CA GLY A 730 -8.31 -19.17 -18.70
C GLY A 730 -9.75 -19.48 -19.12
N THR A 731 -10.14 -20.75 -19.23
CA THR A 731 -11.36 -21.14 -19.97
C THR A 731 -12.66 -20.71 -19.30
N ASN A 732 -12.67 -20.55 -17.98
CA ASN A 732 -13.83 -20.06 -17.22
C ASN A 732 -14.03 -18.54 -17.30
N PHE A 733 -13.04 -17.79 -17.79
CA PHE A 733 -12.97 -16.34 -17.66
C PHE A 733 -13.29 -15.61 -18.97
N VAL A 734 -12.81 -16.15 -20.09
CA VAL A 734 -12.98 -15.51 -21.39
C VAL A 734 -14.41 -15.70 -21.88
N PRO A 735 -15.09 -14.64 -22.38
CA PRO A 735 -16.41 -14.77 -22.98
C PRO A 735 -16.44 -15.84 -24.08
N ASN A 736 -17.27 -16.87 -23.90
CA ASN A 736 -17.35 -18.02 -24.80
C ASN A 736 -17.66 -17.62 -26.27
N ALA A 737 -18.33 -16.49 -26.49
CA ALA A 737 -18.66 -15.96 -27.81
C ALA A 737 -17.49 -15.24 -28.54
N THR A 738 -16.26 -15.25 -28.00
CA THR A 738 -15.08 -14.56 -28.57
C THR A 738 -14.70 -15.16 -29.94
N ALA A 739 -15.14 -14.51 -31.01
CA ALA A 739 -15.09 -15.03 -32.39
C ALA A 739 -13.98 -14.40 -33.26
N THR A 740 -13.35 -13.32 -32.81
CA THR A 740 -12.33 -12.59 -33.59
C THR A 740 -11.12 -12.22 -32.74
N ILE A 741 -9.98 -12.00 -33.39
CA ILE A 741 -8.76 -11.49 -32.73
C ILE A 741 -8.98 -10.12 -32.08
N GLY A 742 -9.85 -9.29 -32.65
CA GLY A 742 -10.23 -8.00 -32.07
C GLY A 742 -10.94 -8.17 -30.72
N GLN A 743 -11.88 -9.11 -30.62
CA GLN A 743 -12.56 -9.43 -29.36
C GLN A 743 -11.60 -10.02 -28.32
N SER A 744 -10.67 -10.90 -28.74
CA SER A 744 -9.59 -11.42 -27.89
C SER A 744 -8.73 -10.29 -27.32
N ASN A 745 -8.21 -9.41 -28.19
CA ASN A 745 -7.40 -8.26 -27.78
C ASN A 745 -8.17 -7.29 -26.87
N THR A 746 -9.44 -7.00 -27.17
CA THR A 746 -10.28 -6.15 -26.32
C THR A 746 -10.49 -6.79 -24.94
N PHE A 747 -10.75 -8.09 -24.87
CA PHE A 747 -10.86 -8.80 -23.60
C PHE A 747 -9.57 -8.64 -22.78
N LEU A 748 -8.41 -8.94 -23.38
CA LEU A 748 -7.10 -8.82 -22.72
C LEU A 748 -6.83 -7.39 -22.23
N LYS A 749 -7.11 -6.37 -23.06
CA LYS A 749 -6.98 -4.96 -22.67
C LYS A 749 -7.94 -4.53 -21.57
N ASN A 750 -9.13 -5.12 -21.48
CA ASN A 750 -10.03 -4.83 -20.37
C ASN A 750 -9.51 -5.39 -19.04
N GLN A 751 -8.70 -6.45 -19.07
CA GLN A 751 -8.07 -7.03 -17.87
C GLN A 751 -6.72 -6.36 -17.54
N PHE A 752 -5.94 -6.03 -18.58
CA PHE A 752 -4.61 -5.42 -18.51
C PHE A 752 -4.58 -4.16 -19.39
N PRO A 753 -5.07 -3.01 -18.88
CA PRO A 753 -5.26 -1.79 -19.69
C PRO A 753 -3.98 -1.21 -20.28
N ASP A 754 -2.84 -1.49 -19.64
CA ASP A 754 -1.51 -1.02 -20.06
C ASP A 754 -0.90 -1.84 -21.24
N LEU A 755 -1.59 -2.89 -21.72
CA LEU A 755 -1.19 -3.63 -22.92
C LEU A 755 -1.12 -2.72 -24.16
N THR A 756 0.07 -2.67 -24.77
CA THR A 756 0.34 -1.91 -25.99
C THR A 756 0.05 -2.72 -27.25
N LEU A 757 -0.14 -2.04 -28.39
CA LEU A 757 -0.36 -2.73 -29.68
C LEU A 757 0.82 -3.63 -30.10
N PRO A 758 2.10 -3.23 -29.94
CA PRO A 758 3.22 -4.14 -30.21
C PRO A 758 3.23 -5.38 -29.32
N GLN A 759 2.89 -5.24 -28.03
CA GLN A 759 2.79 -6.37 -27.12
C GLN A 759 1.67 -7.32 -27.53
N LEU A 760 0.47 -6.79 -27.81
CA LEU A 760 -0.65 -7.59 -28.33
C LEU A 760 -0.29 -8.30 -29.64
N LYS A 761 0.42 -7.63 -30.55
CA LYS A 761 0.89 -8.27 -31.78
C LYS A 761 1.78 -9.48 -31.47
N LYS A 762 2.75 -9.31 -30.57
CA LYS A 762 3.66 -10.40 -30.18
C LYS A 762 2.93 -11.53 -29.44
N ILE A 763 1.97 -11.22 -28.57
CA ILE A 763 1.08 -12.20 -27.96
C ILE A 763 0.34 -12.99 -29.06
N ASN A 764 -0.24 -12.32 -30.04
CA ASN A 764 -0.97 -13.00 -31.11
C ASN A 764 -0.06 -13.87 -32.01
N GLU A 765 1.20 -13.49 -32.20
CA GLU A 765 2.22 -14.31 -32.87
C GLU A 765 2.60 -15.56 -32.06
N LEU A 766 2.66 -15.45 -30.73
CA LEU A 766 2.99 -16.56 -29.81
C LEU A 766 1.81 -17.52 -29.58
N TYR A 767 0.58 -17.05 -29.77
CA TYR A 767 -0.65 -17.81 -29.60
C TYR A 767 -1.48 -17.81 -30.90
N PRO A 768 -0.99 -18.45 -31.97
CA PRO A 768 -1.71 -18.52 -33.23
C PRO A 768 -3.00 -19.34 -33.05
N VAL A 769 -4.12 -18.78 -33.51
CA VAL A 769 -5.44 -19.40 -33.32
C VAL A 769 -5.51 -20.76 -34.03
N GLU A 770 -4.77 -20.94 -35.12
CA GLU A 770 -4.62 -22.18 -35.90
C GLU A 770 -4.15 -23.36 -35.05
N ASN A 771 -3.38 -23.11 -34.00
CA ASN A 771 -2.86 -24.15 -33.09
C ASN A 771 -3.83 -24.49 -31.95
N THR A 772 -5.00 -23.84 -31.88
CA THR A 772 -5.99 -24.07 -30.83
C THR A 772 -7.19 -24.86 -31.36
N PRO A 773 -7.73 -25.82 -30.56
CA PRO A 773 -8.91 -26.57 -30.93
C PRO A 773 -10.14 -25.66 -31.08
N SER A 774 -11.10 -26.08 -31.91
CA SER A 774 -12.38 -25.41 -32.12
C SER A 774 -13.51 -26.24 -31.51
N PHE A 775 -14.48 -25.57 -30.88
CA PHE A 775 -15.64 -26.21 -30.27
C PHE A 775 -16.95 -25.63 -30.81
N ASN A 776 -17.96 -26.49 -30.98
CA ASN A 776 -19.21 -26.17 -31.70
C ASN A 776 -19.99 -24.98 -31.11
N ASN A 777 -19.82 -24.70 -29.81
CA ASN A 777 -20.54 -23.65 -29.10
C ASN A 777 -19.62 -22.53 -28.59
N SER A 778 -18.43 -22.39 -29.17
CA SER A 778 -17.45 -21.35 -28.81
C SER A 778 -17.08 -20.52 -30.03
N GLY A 779 -16.76 -19.24 -29.81
CA GLY A 779 -16.14 -18.43 -30.84
C GLY A 779 -14.73 -18.93 -31.16
N ARG A 780 -14.29 -18.78 -32.42
CA ARG A 780 -13.01 -19.33 -32.91
C ARG A 780 -11.78 -18.91 -32.10
N TYR A 781 -11.81 -17.73 -31.49
CA TYR A 781 -10.70 -17.14 -30.72
C TYR A 781 -10.87 -17.30 -29.20
N TRP A 782 -11.95 -17.93 -28.74
CA TRP A 782 -12.20 -18.12 -27.31
C TRP A 782 -11.07 -18.94 -26.66
N ARG A 783 -10.69 -20.06 -27.28
CA ARG A 783 -9.63 -20.91 -26.75
C ARG A 783 -8.28 -20.21 -26.73
N GLN A 784 -7.92 -19.53 -27.84
CA GLN A 784 -6.71 -18.72 -27.94
C GLN A 784 -6.63 -17.65 -26.84
N ALA A 785 -7.70 -16.88 -26.66
CA ALA A 785 -7.75 -15.86 -25.61
C ALA A 785 -7.67 -16.47 -24.20
N SER A 786 -8.25 -17.67 -24.00
CA SER A 786 -8.21 -18.40 -22.73
C SER A 786 -6.80 -18.86 -22.42
N ASP A 787 -6.08 -19.45 -23.38
CA ASP A 787 -4.70 -19.88 -23.17
C ASP A 787 -3.80 -18.67 -22.84
N VAL A 788 -3.96 -17.53 -23.54
CA VAL A 788 -3.23 -16.29 -23.21
C VAL A 788 -3.55 -15.81 -21.80
N TYR A 789 -4.83 -15.71 -21.44
CA TYR A 789 -5.23 -15.17 -20.14
C TYR A 789 -4.79 -16.08 -18.98
N GLY A 790 -4.90 -17.40 -19.16
CA GLY A 790 -4.45 -18.40 -18.21
C GLY A 790 -2.96 -18.29 -17.92
N GLU A 791 -2.14 -18.28 -18.99
CA GLU A 791 -0.68 -18.20 -18.84
C GLU A 791 -0.22 -16.84 -18.31
N LEU A 792 -0.79 -15.73 -18.79
CA LEU A 792 -0.44 -14.37 -18.35
C LEU A 792 -0.78 -14.10 -16.89
N ARG A 793 -1.91 -14.62 -16.40
CA ARG A 793 -2.41 -14.29 -15.06
C ARG A 793 -2.09 -15.35 -14.00
N TYR A 794 -1.91 -16.61 -14.38
CA TYR A 794 -1.78 -17.73 -13.44
C TYR A 794 -0.54 -18.60 -13.71
N ASN A 795 -0.51 -19.36 -14.82
CA ASN A 795 0.52 -20.40 -15.01
C ASN A 795 1.95 -19.84 -15.03
N CYS A 796 2.22 -18.78 -15.79
CA CYS A 796 3.57 -18.22 -15.86
C CYS A 796 4.02 -17.57 -14.54
N PRO A 797 3.16 -16.83 -13.81
CA PRO A 797 3.46 -16.44 -12.43
C PRO A 797 3.83 -17.60 -11.49
N GLY A 798 3.17 -18.76 -11.57
CA GLY A 798 3.49 -19.92 -10.73
C GLY A 798 4.86 -20.51 -11.02
N ILE A 799 5.20 -20.63 -12.31
CA ILE A 799 6.54 -21.01 -12.77
C ILE A 799 7.58 -19.99 -12.31
N PHE A 800 7.28 -18.70 -12.45
CA PHE A 800 8.16 -17.61 -12.03
C PHE A 800 8.48 -17.64 -10.53
N ILE A 801 7.47 -17.84 -9.68
CA ILE A 801 7.67 -17.96 -8.22
C ILE A 801 8.56 -19.17 -7.92
N SER A 802 8.27 -20.32 -8.52
CA SER A 802 9.03 -21.57 -8.28
C SER A 802 10.51 -21.42 -8.65
N ARG A 803 10.82 -20.73 -9.76
CA ARG A 803 12.20 -20.41 -10.16
C ARG A 803 12.92 -19.49 -9.17
N ASN A 804 12.25 -18.46 -8.66
CA ASN A 804 12.86 -17.54 -7.68
C ASN A 804 13.09 -18.25 -6.33
N LEU A 805 12.12 -19.04 -5.87
CA LEU A 805 12.27 -19.86 -4.66
C LEU A 805 13.46 -20.83 -4.78
N ALA A 806 13.57 -21.53 -5.90
CA ALA A 806 14.70 -22.42 -6.16
C ALA A 806 16.05 -21.68 -6.19
N SER A 807 16.08 -20.49 -6.81
CA SER A 807 17.29 -19.65 -6.87
C SER A 807 17.75 -19.18 -5.48
N ASP A 808 16.81 -18.97 -4.57
CA ASP A 808 17.08 -18.61 -3.16
C ASP A 808 17.25 -19.83 -2.24
N ASN A 809 17.37 -21.05 -2.79
CA ASN A 809 17.48 -22.32 -2.06
C ASN A 809 16.30 -22.60 -1.11
N VAL A 810 15.11 -22.11 -1.44
CA VAL A 810 13.88 -22.42 -0.72
C VAL A 810 13.26 -23.69 -1.27
N SER A 811 12.98 -24.65 -0.38
CA SER A 811 12.32 -25.91 -0.75
C SER A 811 10.94 -25.62 -1.34
N ASN A 812 10.73 -25.97 -2.60
CA ASN A 812 9.44 -25.72 -3.23
C ASN A 812 9.10 -26.83 -4.24
N TRP A 813 7.81 -27.01 -4.48
CA TRP A 813 7.25 -28.02 -5.36
C TRP A 813 6.21 -27.38 -6.27
N ASN A 814 6.29 -27.69 -7.56
CA ASN A 814 5.33 -27.21 -8.54
C ASN A 814 4.46 -28.36 -9.10
N TYR A 815 3.21 -28.10 -9.44
CA TYR A 815 2.35 -29.05 -10.14
C TYR A 815 1.60 -28.45 -11.34
N ARG A 816 1.25 -29.33 -12.28
CA ARG A 816 0.14 -29.11 -13.21
C ARG A 816 -0.99 -30.07 -12.87
N TRP A 817 -2.18 -29.53 -12.66
CA TRP A 817 -3.37 -30.34 -12.55
C TRP A 817 -3.95 -30.61 -13.94
N ASP A 818 -3.87 -31.85 -14.38
CA ASP A 818 -4.27 -32.30 -15.72
C ASP A 818 -5.30 -33.44 -15.65
N VAL A 819 -6.12 -33.45 -14.60
CA VAL A 819 -7.19 -34.44 -14.41
C VAL A 819 -8.39 -34.09 -15.27
N ILE A 820 -8.50 -34.77 -16.41
CA ILE A 820 -9.54 -34.53 -17.41
C ILE A 820 -10.92 -35.01 -16.91
N ASP A 821 -11.85 -34.08 -16.74
CA ASP A 821 -13.27 -34.37 -16.55
C ASP A 821 -13.97 -34.49 -17.92
N PRO A 822 -14.65 -35.62 -18.24
CA PRO A 822 -15.18 -35.83 -19.60
C PRO A 822 -16.20 -34.78 -20.07
N PRO A 823 -17.18 -34.36 -19.24
CA PRO A 823 -18.06 -33.23 -19.57
C PRO A 823 -17.30 -31.93 -19.88
N ALA A 824 -16.34 -31.54 -19.04
CA ALA A 824 -15.57 -30.31 -19.23
C ALA A 824 -14.66 -30.39 -20.48
N ASN A 825 -14.09 -31.56 -20.76
CA ASN A 825 -13.29 -31.78 -21.96
C ASN A 825 -14.14 -31.70 -23.24
N ALA A 826 -15.34 -32.30 -23.23
CA ALA A 826 -16.24 -32.28 -24.36
C ALA A 826 -16.76 -30.87 -24.71
N SER A 827 -16.89 -29.98 -23.71
CA SER A 827 -17.28 -28.57 -23.93
C SER A 827 -16.12 -27.67 -24.33
N GLY A 828 -14.87 -28.15 -24.22
CA GLY A 828 -13.65 -27.40 -24.48
C GLY A 828 -13.10 -26.60 -23.30
N VAL A 829 -13.81 -26.61 -22.17
CA VAL A 829 -13.35 -26.04 -20.89
C VAL A 829 -12.07 -26.73 -20.41
N GLY A 830 -11.97 -28.04 -20.64
CA GLY A 830 -10.81 -28.85 -20.28
C GLY A 830 -10.63 -28.93 -18.77
N VAL A 831 -9.39 -28.75 -18.29
CA VAL A 831 -9.06 -28.77 -16.86
C VAL A 831 -9.05 -27.33 -16.33
N ALA A 832 -10.20 -26.91 -15.82
CA ALA A 832 -10.48 -25.52 -15.51
C ALA A 832 -9.82 -25.03 -14.21
N HIS A 833 -9.74 -23.71 -14.07
CA HIS A 833 -9.22 -22.99 -12.90
C HIS A 833 -9.71 -23.58 -11.56
N THR A 834 -8.77 -23.91 -10.67
CA THR A 834 -8.99 -24.40 -9.30
C THR A 834 -9.84 -25.67 -9.15
N VAL A 835 -10.00 -26.47 -10.21
CA VAL A 835 -10.83 -27.69 -10.14
C VAL A 835 -10.23 -28.73 -9.18
N GLU A 836 -8.91 -28.73 -8.96
CA GLU A 836 -8.18 -29.60 -8.05
C GLU A 836 -8.54 -29.40 -6.58
N VAL A 837 -9.03 -28.21 -6.20
CA VAL A 837 -9.42 -27.92 -4.81
C VAL A 837 -10.53 -28.87 -4.35
N ASN A 838 -11.37 -29.33 -5.27
CA ASN A 838 -12.37 -30.36 -5.03
C ASN A 838 -11.75 -31.72 -4.65
N ALA A 839 -10.60 -32.08 -5.22
CA ALA A 839 -9.86 -33.29 -4.84
C ALA A 839 -9.13 -33.09 -3.50
N ILE A 840 -8.53 -31.92 -3.28
CA ILE A 840 -7.76 -31.60 -2.05
C ILE A 840 -8.67 -31.66 -0.82
N PHE A 841 -9.80 -30.97 -0.82
CA PHE A 841 -10.77 -31.04 0.30
C PHE A 841 -11.57 -32.34 0.33
N GLY A 842 -11.60 -33.06 -0.79
CA GLY A 842 -12.48 -34.20 -1.03
C GLY A 842 -13.86 -33.73 -1.52
N PRO A 843 -14.44 -34.39 -2.54
CA PRO A 843 -15.58 -33.87 -3.30
C PRO A 843 -16.89 -33.75 -2.51
N GLU A 844 -16.99 -34.39 -1.35
CA GLU A 844 -18.16 -34.33 -0.45
C GLU A 844 -18.07 -33.18 0.57
N ASN A 845 -16.96 -32.45 0.59
CA ASN A 845 -16.68 -31.41 1.59
C ASN A 845 -16.70 -29.98 1.01
N VAL A 846 -17.20 -29.81 -0.20
CA VAL A 846 -17.17 -28.54 -0.96
C VAL A 846 -18.59 -28.13 -1.40
N ASN A 847 -18.87 -26.82 -1.40
CA ASN A 847 -20.22 -26.29 -1.63
C ASN A 847 -20.52 -25.84 -3.08
N GLY A 848 -19.60 -26.09 -4.02
CA GLY A 848 -19.71 -25.68 -5.44
C GLY A 848 -20.12 -26.79 -6.42
N GLY A 849 -20.38 -28.00 -5.91
CA GLY A 849 -20.62 -29.18 -6.74
C GLY A 849 -19.34 -29.69 -7.40
N ALA A 850 -18.59 -30.52 -6.68
CA ALA A 850 -17.43 -31.20 -7.24
C ALA A 850 -17.81 -31.98 -8.52
N PRO A 851 -16.93 -32.06 -9.53
CA PRO A 851 -17.21 -32.83 -10.74
C PRO A 851 -17.57 -34.27 -10.38
N THR A 852 -18.64 -34.82 -10.98
CA THR A 852 -19.11 -36.18 -10.68
C THR A 852 -18.02 -37.22 -10.91
N SER A 853 -17.07 -36.97 -11.81
CA SER A 853 -15.93 -37.85 -12.03
C SER A 853 -15.03 -38.02 -10.80
N TYR A 854 -15.01 -37.09 -9.85
CA TYR A 854 -14.18 -37.14 -8.63
C TYR A 854 -14.87 -37.91 -7.49
N LYS A 855 -16.20 -38.02 -7.54
CA LYS A 855 -17.01 -38.70 -6.52
C LYS A 855 -16.82 -40.22 -6.56
N GLU A 856 -17.25 -40.91 -5.50
CA GLU A 856 -17.17 -42.36 -5.41
C GLU A 856 -17.79 -43.04 -6.66
N GLY A 857 -17.05 -44.00 -7.23
CA GLY A 857 -17.43 -44.66 -8.50
C GLY A 857 -17.16 -43.86 -9.78
N GLY A 858 -16.74 -42.60 -9.66
CA GLY A 858 -16.32 -41.76 -10.78
C GLY A 858 -14.92 -42.10 -11.30
N ILE A 859 -14.66 -41.81 -12.58
CA ILE A 859 -13.41 -42.19 -13.25
C ILE A 859 -12.15 -41.51 -12.66
N ASN A 860 -12.32 -40.35 -12.03
CA ASN A 860 -11.25 -39.54 -11.42
C ASN A 860 -11.20 -39.71 -9.89
N ASN A 861 -12.03 -40.59 -9.31
CA ASN A 861 -12.07 -40.77 -7.86
C ASN A 861 -10.70 -41.14 -7.25
N ALA A 862 -9.92 -41.96 -7.96
CA ALA A 862 -8.61 -42.42 -7.47
C ALA A 862 -7.59 -41.30 -7.28
N VAL A 863 -7.72 -40.16 -7.98
CA VAL A 863 -6.78 -39.03 -7.85
C VAL A 863 -7.06 -38.20 -6.59
N VAL A 864 -8.25 -38.30 -6.00
CA VAL A 864 -8.62 -37.60 -4.76
C VAL A 864 -7.68 -38.04 -3.63
N ASP A 865 -7.54 -39.33 -3.41
CA ASP A 865 -6.60 -39.88 -2.42
C ASP A 865 -5.15 -39.46 -2.68
N VAL A 866 -4.75 -39.37 -3.96
CA VAL A 866 -3.38 -38.99 -4.34
C VAL A 866 -3.12 -37.53 -3.99
N ALA A 867 -4.04 -36.63 -4.35
CA ALA A 867 -3.96 -35.22 -4.01
C ALA A 867 -3.94 -35.02 -2.48
N GLN A 868 -4.88 -35.65 -1.77
CA GLN A 868 -4.94 -35.55 -0.31
C GLN A 868 -3.68 -36.06 0.38
N ALA A 869 -3.08 -37.15 -0.09
CA ALA A 869 -1.83 -37.67 0.49
C ALA A 869 -0.66 -36.68 0.36
N TYR A 870 -0.50 -36.02 -0.80
CA TYR A 870 0.56 -35.02 -0.97
C TYR A 870 0.31 -33.76 -0.14
N TRP A 871 -0.91 -33.20 -0.16
CA TRP A 871 -1.23 -31.99 0.58
C TRP A 871 -1.15 -32.20 2.09
N THR A 872 -1.74 -33.28 2.61
CA THR A 872 -1.68 -33.58 4.05
C THR A 872 -0.26 -33.91 4.49
N SER A 873 0.56 -34.57 3.65
CA SER A 873 1.99 -34.76 3.94
C SER A 873 2.72 -33.42 4.06
N PHE A 874 2.46 -32.49 3.14
CA PHE A 874 3.09 -31.18 3.14
C PHE A 874 2.68 -30.34 4.35
N ILE A 875 1.38 -30.26 4.65
CA ILE A 875 0.87 -29.55 5.84
C ILE A 875 1.52 -30.10 7.12
N ARG A 876 1.65 -31.43 7.21
CA ARG A 876 2.22 -32.07 8.39
C ARG A 876 3.73 -31.92 8.48
N THR A 877 4.47 -31.86 7.38
CA THR A 877 5.94 -32.05 7.42
C THR A 877 6.76 -31.01 6.68
N GLY A 878 6.12 -30.06 6.01
CA GLY A 878 6.78 -29.16 5.05
C GLY A 878 7.28 -29.86 3.79
N ASN A 879 6.95 -31.14 3.60
CA ASN A 879 7.38 -31.94 2.44
C ASN A 879 6.21 -32.83 1.94
N PRO A 880 5.82 -32.75 0.66
CA PRO A 880 4.70 -33.52 0.13
C PRO A 880 4.99 -35.03 0.09
N ASN A 881 6.25 -35.46 0.25
CA ASN A 881 6.66 -36.84 0.02
C ASN A 881 6.68 -37.75 1.26
N THR A 882 6.66 -37.19 2.47
CA THR A 882 6.83 -37.94 3.73
C THR A 882 5.74 -38.98 3.94
N PHE A 883 4.49 -38.58 3.68
CA PHE A 883 3.30 -39.42 3.84
C PHE A 883 2.55 -39.61 2.51
N ARG A 884 3.24 -39.47 1.37
CA ARG A 884 2.63 -39.72 0.06
C ARG A 884 2.10 -41.15 -0.03
N LYS A 885 1.05 -41.36 -0.83
CA LYS A 885 0.43 -42.66 -1.04
C LYS A 885 1.43 -43.64 -1.68
N ALA A 886 1.50 -44.87 -1.18
CA ALA A 886 2.38 -45.88 -1.75
C ALA A 886 2.07 -46.13 -3.23
N GLY A 887 3.10 -46.21 -4.07
CA GLY A 887 2.97 -46.38 -5.52
C GLY A 887 2.82 -45.08 -6.31
N THR A 888 2.71 -43.92 -5.66
CA THR A 888 2.79 -42.62 -6.35
C THR A 888 4.25 -42.17 -6.52
N PRO A 889 4.57 -41.39 -7.57
CA PRO A 889 5.93 -40.92 -7.82
C PRO A 889 6.45 -40.05 -6.66
N MET A 890 7.77 -39.92 -6.56
CA MET A 890 8.35 -38.83 -5.77
C MET A 890 7.99 -37.50 -6.45
N TRP A 891 7.42 -36.56 -5.70
CA TRP A 891 7.30 -35.18 -6.15
C TRP A 891 8.64 -34.49 -5.91
N GLU A 892 9.46 -34.44 -6.94
CA GLU A 892 10.77 -33.79 -6.86
C GLU A 892 10.56 -32.28 -6.64
N SER A 893 11.41 -31.67 -5.80
CA SER A 893 11.42 -30.21 -5.63
C SER A 893 11.76 -29.55 -6.94
N TRP A 894 11.23 -28.34 -7.17
CA TRP A 894 11.52 -27.58 -8.39
C TRP A 894 13.02 -27.38 -8.55
N PRO A 895 13.64 -27.94 -9.61
CA PRO A 895 15.07 -27.79 -9.84
C PRO A 895 15.36 -26.39 -10.38
N SER A 896 16.55 -25.86 -10.09
CA SER A 896 16.95 -24.52 -10.56
C SER A 896 17.16 -24.45 -12.09
N ASP A 897 17.26 -25.59 -12.78
CA ASP A 897 17.76 -25.68 -14.16
C ASP A 897 16.87 -26.47 -15.15
N GLU A 898 15.84 -27.20 -14.70
CA GLU A 898 15.06 -28.08 -15.59
C GLU A 898 13.54 -27.81 -15.63
N ASP A 899 13.02 -26.83 -14.88
CA ASP A 899 11.59 -26.50 -14.76
C ASP A 899 10.69 -27.76 -14.69
N ARG A 900 10.94 -28.63 -13.70
CA ARG A 900 10.20 -29.89 -13.54
C ARG A 900 9.11 -29.78 -12.48
N ARG A 901 7.93 -30.31 -12.82
CA ARG A 901 6.73 -30.33 -11.95
C ARG A 901 6.06 -31.69 -11.92
N LEU A 902 5.18 -31.88 -10.94
CA LEU A 902 4.32 -33.05 -10.90
C LEU A 902 3.08 -32.82 -11.76
N ASP A 903 2.87 -33.67 -12.77
CA ASP A 903 1.67 -33.71 -13.58
C ASP A 903 0.65 -34.65 -12.92
N PHE A 904 -0.46 -34.10 -12.43
CA PHE A 904 -1.54 -34.89 -11.85
C PHE A 904 -2.49 -35.35 -12.95
N GLN A 905 -2.51 -36.66 -13.19
CA GLN A 905 -3.46 -37.33 -14.05
C GLN A 905 -3.94 -38.59 -13.34
N THR A 906 -5.24 -38.88 -13.40
CA THR A 906 -5.79 -40.09 -12.77
C THR A 906 -5.09 -41.33 -13.33
N ASN A 907 -4.51 -42.14 -12.44
CA ASN A 907 -3.75 -43.35 -12.74
C ASN A 907 -2.45 -43.13 -13.55
N ALA A 908 -2.03 -41.89 -13.78
CA ALA A 908 -0.87 -41.56 -14.61
C ALA A 908 -0.04 -40.39 -14.07
N THR A 909 -0.21 -40.03 -12.79
CA THR A 909 0.57 -38.99 -12.10
C THR A 909 2.07 -39.28 -12.22
N ARG A 910 2.84 -38.31 -12.72
CA ARG A 910 4.27 -38.44 -13.01
C ARG A 910 4.96 -37.09 -12.95
N MET A 911 6.28 -37.08 -12.80
CA MET A 911 7.05 -35.87 -13.04
C MET A 911 7.10 -35.57 -14.55
N GLU A 912 7.01 -34.29 -14.89
CA GLU A 912 7.21 -33.78 -16.26
C GLU A 912 8.13 -32.57 -16.28
N THR A 913 8.67 -32.27 -17.45
CA THR A 913 9.32 -30.98 -17.74
C THR A 913 8.27 -30.05 -18.35
N VAL A 914 8.25 -28.78 -17.93
CA VAL A 914 7.40 -27.78 -18.57
C VAL A 914 7.71 -27.71 -20.06
N ASP A 915 6.65 -27.77 -20.88
CA ASP A 915 6.74 -27.74 -22.34
C ASP A 915 7.57 -26.55 -22.84
N GLU A 916 8.42 -26.78 -23.84
CA GLU A 916 9.31 -25.76 -24.40
C GLU A 916 8.52 -24.55 -24.92
N GLY A 917 7.40 -24.79 -25.61
CA GLY A 917 6.53 -23.71 -26.08
C GLY A 917 5.89 -22.92 -24.94
N GLN A 918 5.51 -23.57 -23.83
CA GLN A 918 5.03 -22.87 -22.63
C GLN A 918 6.16 -22.02 -21.99
N ARG A 919 7.39 -22.54 -21.91
CA ARG A 919 8.53 -21.77 -21.38
C ARG A 919 8.80 -20.52 -22.21
N GLU A 920 8.86 -20.62 -23.54
CA GLU A 920 9.07 -19.48 -24.44
C GLU A 920 7.98 -18.42 -24.28
N ARG A 921 6.71 -18.84 -24.19
CA ARG A 921 5.60 -17.91 -23.96
C ARG A 921 5.70 -17.25 -22.59
N CYS A 922 6.01 -18.01 -21.54
CA CYS A 922 6.18 -17.47 -20.20
C CYS A 922 7.36 -16.50 -20.10
N GLU A 923 8.49 -16.78 -20.74
CA GLU A 923 9.61 -15.83 -20.80
C GLU A 923 9.18 -14.47 -21.37
N TYR A 924 8.43 -14.48 -22.48
CA TYR A 924 7.91 -13.24 -23.05
C TYR A 924 6.90 -12.55 -22.13
N LEU A 925 5.89 -13.28 -21.63
CA LEU A 925 4.83 -12.69 -20.79
C LEU A 925 5.40 -12.10 -19.49
N LEU A 926 6.37 -12.79 -18.86
CA LEU A 926 7.05 -12.29 -17.67
C LEU A 926 7.93 -11.08 -17.97
N SER A 927 8.56 -11.02 -19.15
CA SER A 927 9.39 -9.87 -19.55
C SER A 927 8.61 -8.55 -19.63
N ILE A 928 7.31 -8.61 -19.91
CA ILE A 928 6.43 -7.44 -19.97
C ILE A 928 5.59 -7.26 -18.69
N GLY A 929 5.68 -8.16 -17.72
CA GLY A 929 4.77 -8.17 -16.57
C GLY A 929 4.84 -6.91 -15.70
N LEU A 930 6.02 -6.29 -15.57
CA LEU A 930 6.16 -5.01 -14.87
C LEU A 930 5.53 -3.84 -15.65
N ASP A 931 5.57 -3.86 -16.98
CA ASP A 931 4.85 -2.87 -17.82
C ASP A 931 3.33 -3.00 -17.61
N LEU A 932 2.87 -4.23 -17.31
CA LEU A 932 1.49 -4.56 -16.99
C LEU A 932 1.14 -4.43 -15.50
N LYS A 933 2.09 -3.94 -14.67
CA LYS A 933 1.93 -3.67 -13.24
C LYS A 933 1.64 -4.91 -12.38
N GLN A 934 2.21 -6.07 -12.72
CA GLN A 934 1.98 -7.35 -12.01
C GLN A 934 2.89 -7.59 -10.80
#